data_AF-A0A315ZU46-F1
#
_entry.id   AF-A0A315ZU46-F1
#
_cell.length_a   1.000
_cell.length_b   1.000
_cell.length_c   1.000
_cell.angle_alpha   90.00
_cell.angle_beta   90.00
_cell.angle_gamma   90.00
#
_symmetry.space_group_name_H-M   'P 1'
#
loop_
_entity.id
_entity.type
_entity.pdbx_description
1 polymer ?
#
loop_
_entity_poly.entity_id
_entity_poly.type
_entity_poly.pdbx_seq_one_letter_code
_entity_poly.pdbx_strand_id
1 'polypeptide(L)'
;MLNNRFIRFIAKHRIFFMTMVMSIISVLIWILIGPRQDTGDDAFIAWELSRGLGSIAAFISPYFSLIQSTLYAYIPNIAWWTWTAIAGGGILMWIGFYMIQKYYKGFFIWLISVIWFIMTGTAIIYRINFTRTATSYALAGGMLIIIASNVKGSRSIKKTILYLAGIFLFLTGAMIRFQPALLIIPFMSIILFCQQGVENFKQIKSCFNKIWILSFMRKILPLISVVICTIFLYFVNEAYWNTHPEWKAYNTYNTTRSTIADYVDYYPTWDEAKDEYKALGLKSENDLDMLFGFVFVGDTEVFNLQTLKGISELKDQSIDVVRRIYRMLEKVVNILTKSKTLFWFILFLLILRYHIGKNRYLPICLCVIYTLAILFLFSFLGRMMLRVWEPTLLCCAGMLLLYFEPDMEKVSGYCIEVSGIKLKREMQTLFSIMVRDRIIIAAIVCLLAFKTGVFQMVSQVQLPNYSDDRDELMRSRAEYINDTSQRIYLLSWPLIHHPPYPGFFGIWEPLPAAYMDNAFALSNWDARTPGNLKSLNELGIENPVEALINRADTYSDYEQRMHQFLKEHYNKNITVSKVGSFEDGGDIVQYTSPVEENKIKDSSCDVEVDIDKSEYDMQNDVDAWYIKGKIDSDIKYEAIYCNIIFNDGTYTYRLNYDSDNIEAYFYGINDNKVESMTKCFLIGLTSEGSYCNLGTINL
;
A
#
# COMPACT_ATOMS: atom_id res chain seq x y z
N MET A 1 4.90 47.85 -18.57
CA MET A 1 5.80 47.85 -17.38
C MET A 1 5.79 46.54 -16.58
N LEU A 2 4.65 45.85 -16.40
CA LEU A 2 4.56 44.56 -15.69
C LEU A 2 5.44 43.45 -16.31
N ASN A 3 5.50 43.36 -17.65
CA ASN A 3 6.30 42.34 -18.36
C ASN A 3 7.81 42.47 -18.09
N ASN A 4 8.37 43.69 -18.08
CA ASN A 4 9.79 43.92 -17.80
C ASN A 4 10.20 43.66 -16.35
N ARG A 5 9.28 43.84 -15.38
CA ARG A 5 9.56 43.50 -13.97
C ARG A 5 9.56 41.99 -13.75
N PHE A 6 8.61 41.28 -14.38
CA PHE A 6 8.52 39.82 -14.31
C PHE A 6 9.73 39.13 -14.97
N ILE A 7 10.14 39.57 -16.16
CA ILE A 7 11.33 39.03 -16.85
C ILE A 7 12.61 39.24 -16.03
N ARG A 8 12.79 40.44 -15.43
CA ARG A 8 13.93 40.71 -14.54
C ARG A 8 13.90 39.87 -13.27
N PHE A 9 12.71 39.57 -12.72
CA PHE A 9 12.56 38.68 -11.58
C PHE A 9 12.94 37.24 -11.92
N ILE A 10 12.47 36.71 -13.06
CA ILE A 10 12.86 35.38 -13.56
C ILE A 10 14.36 35.31 -13.79
N ALA A 11 14.96 36.31 -14.45
CA ALA A 11 16.40 36.33 -14.70
C ALA A 11 17.22 36.30 -13.39
N LYS A 12 16.77 37.00 -12.35
CA LYS A 12 17.38 36.99 -11.01
C LYS A 12 17.26 35.63 -10.31
N HIS A 13 16.16 34.92 -10.54
CA HIS A 13 15.86 33.62 -9.93
C HIS A 13 15.93 32.44 -10.92
N ARG A 14 16.75 32.58 -11.97
CA ARG A 14 16.79 31.66 -13.12
C ARG A 14 16.94 30.18 -12.74
N ILE A 15 17.78 29.86 -11.75
CA ILE A 15 18.04 28.48 -11.32
C ILE A 15 16.76 27.87 -10.75
N PHE A 16 16.05 28.62 -9.89
CA PHE A 16 14.83 28.16 -9.26
C PHE A 16 13.73 27.84 -10.28
N PHE A 17 13.52 28.76 -11.24
CA PHE A 17 12.51 28.57 -12.29
C PHE A 17 12.91 27.45 -13.26
N MET A 18 14.18 27.37 -13.66
CA MET A 18 14.65 26.32 -14.55
C MET A 18 14.47 24.93 -13.91
N THR A 19 14.84 24.76 -12.64
CA THR A 19 14.69 23.47 -11.97
C THR A 19 13.23 23.13 -11.69
N MET A 20 12.36 24.12 -11.48
CA MET A 20 10.91 23.91 -11.38
C MET A 20 10.34 23.39 -12.71
N VAL A 21 10.69 24.00 -13.83
CA VAL A 21 10.27 23.54 -15.16
C VAL A 21 10.83 22.15 -15.47
N MET A 22 12.10 21.88 -15.16
CA MET A 22 12.68 20.55 -15.30
C MET A 22 11.90 19.50 -14.50
N SER A 23 11.51 19.80 -13.26
CA SER A 23 10.71 18.89 -12.44
C SER A 23 9.31 18.66 -12.99
N ILE A 24 8.65 19.70 -13.49
CA ILE A 24 7.33 19.55 -14.14
C ILE A 24 7.46 18.62 -15.36
N ILE A 25 8.44 18.86 -16.23
CA ILE A 25 8.70 18.00 -17.40
C ILE A 25 9.02 16.56 -16.95
N SER A 26 9.86 16.39 -15.93
CA SER A 26 10.20 15.07 -15.40
C SER A 26 8.98 14.33 -14.86
N VAL A 27 8.13 15.00 -14.09
CA VAL A 27 6.87 14.42 -13.58
C VAL A 27 5.96 14.04 -14.74
N LEU A 28 5.79 14.92 -15.74
CA LEU A 28 4.99 14.61 -16.93
C LEU A 28 5.53 13.39 -17.67
N ILE A 29 6.85 13.26 -17.85
CA ILE A 29 7.45 12.06 -18.45
C ILE A 29 7.09 10.81 -17.65
N TRP A 30 7.16 10.84 -16.32
CA TRP A 30 6.79 9.69 -15.50
C TRP A 30 5.30 9.38 -15.51
N ILE A 31 4.44 10.39 -15.61
CA ILE A 31 3.00 10.22 -15.81
C ILE A 31 2.75 9.51 -17.15
N LEU A 32 3.43 9.94 -18.23
CA LEU A 32 3.33 9.33 -19.56
C LEU A 32 3.93 7.91 -19.62
N ILE A 33 4.89 7.58 -18.75
CA ILE A 33 5.40 6.20 -18.62
C ILE A 33 4.32 5.28 -18.01
N GLY A 34 3.28 5.82 -17.38
CA GLY A 34 2.18 5.05 -16.80
C GLY A 34 2.52 4.53 -15.40
N PRO A 35 2.44 5.38 -14.36
CA PRO A 35 2.65 4.94 -12.99
C PRO A 35 1.60 3.89 -12.59
N ARG A 36 1.94 3.05 -11.62
CA ARG A 36 1.10 1.94 -11.16
C ARG A 36 1.11 1.87 -9.65
N GLN A 37 0.09 1.26 -9.06
CA GLN A 37 0.10 0.91 -7.65
C GLN A 37 1.17 -0.18 -7.40
N ASP A 38 1.93 -0.04 -6.30
CA ASP A 38 2.86 -1.10 -5.85
C ASP A 38 2.12 -2.18 -5.04
N THR A 39 1.03 -1.79 -4.35
CA THR A 39 0.07 -2.67 -3.65
C THR A 39 -1.34 -2.08 -3.72
N GLY A 40 -2.36 -2.92 -3.52
CA GLY A 40 -3.76 -2.49 -3.44
C GLY A 40 -4.10 -1.59 -2.24
N ASP A 41 -3.24 -1.51 -1.23
CA ASP A 41 -3.46 -0.66 -0.04
C ASP A 41 -3.74 0.81 -0.41
N ASP A 42 -3.07 1.33 -1.45
CA ASP A 42 -3.25 2.71 -1.90
C ASP A 42 -4.59 2.94 -2.62
N ALA A 43 -5.12 1.92 -3.30
CA ALA A 43 -6.46 1.96 -3.85
C ALA A 43 -7.50 2.00 -2.71
N PHE A 44 -7.28 1.20 -1.67
CA PHE A 44 -8.16 1.17 -0.51
C PHE A 44 -8.15 2.49 0.26
N ILE A 45 -6.96 3.08 0.49
CA ILE A 45 -6.85 4.41 1.09
C ILE A 45 -7.64 5.43 0.27
N ALA A 46 -7.51 5.43 -1.06
CA ALA A 46 -8.27 6.33 -1.92
C ALA A 46 -9.79 6.11 -1.79
N TRP A 47 -10.23 4.85 -1.74
CA TRP A 47 -11.64 4.48 -1.57
C TRP A 47 -12.20 4.93 -0.22
N GLU A 48 -11.54 4.63 0.91
CA GLU A 48 -11.98 5.09 2.23
C GLU A 48 -12.09 6.62 2.30
N LEU A 49 -11.10 7.33 1.74
CA LEU A 49 -11.09 8.79 1.73
C LEU A 49 -12.20 9.39 0.85
N SER A 50 -12.64 8.67 -0.17
CA SER A 50 -13.71 9.12 -1.08
C SER A 50 -15.12 9.00 -0.49
N ARG A 51 -15.31 8.23 0.60
CA ARG A 51 -16.62 7.98 1.24
C ARG A 51 -17.31 9.20 1.86
N GLY A 52 -16.64 10.36 1.91
CA GLY A 52 -17.26 11.63 2.31
C GLY A 52 -16.56 12.36 3.45
N LEU A 53 -17.20 13.42 3.96
CA LEU A 53 -16.64 14.27 5.02
C LEU A 53 -16.47 13.47 6.32
N GLY A 54 -15.27 13.56 6.89
CA GLY A 54 -14.96 12.87 8.15
C GLY A 54 -14.45 11.44 7.98
N SER A 55 -14.35 10.93 6.74
CA SER A 55 -13.79 9.60 6.50
C SER A 55 -12.31 9.54 6.89
N ILE A 56 -11.94 8.40 7.47
CA ILE A 56 -10.59 8.11 7.96
C ILE A 56 -10.13 6.81 7.35
N ALA A 57 -9.00 6.86 6.65
CA ALA A 57 -8.37 5.67 6.11
C ALA A 57 -7.41 5.02 7.11
N ALA A 58 -7.28 3.70 7.02
CA ALA A 58 -6.24 2.99 7.76
C ALA A 58 -4.83 3.36 7.25
N PHE A 59 -3.82 3.10 8.07
CA PHE A 59 -2.39 3.36 7.81
C PHE A 59 -1.89 4.80 7.79
N ILE A 60 -2.76 5.78 7.54
CA ILE A 60 -2.41 7.21 7.57
C ILE A 60 -2.93 7.87 8.86
N SER A 61 -2.36 9.03 9.22
CA SER A 61 -2.81 9.80 10.37
C SER A 61 -4.26 10.27 10.16
N PRO A 62 -5.10 10.25 11.21
CA PRO A 62 -6.50 10.64 11.10
C PRO A 62 -6.65 12.08 10.59
N TYR A 63 -5.73 12.98 10.98
CA TYR A 63 -5.76 14.37 10.51
C TYR A 63 -5.40 14.50 9.03
N PHE A 64 -4.53 13.64 8.50
CA PHE A 64 -4.26 13.62 7.07
C PHE A 64 -5.45 13.07 6.31
N SER A 65 -6.10 12.04 6.86
CA SER A 65 -7.34 11.51 6.30
C SER A 65 -8.41 12.57 6.21
N LEU A 66 -8.64 13.34 7.29
CA LEU A 66 -9.63 14.42 7.31
C LEU A 66 -9.35 15.50 6.25
N ILE A 67 -8.08 15.85 6.01
CA ILE A 67 -7.71 16.79 4.94
C ILE A 67 -8.07 16.20 3.58
N GLN A 68 -7.66 14.96 3.31
CA GLN A 68 -7.91 14.30 2.03
C GLN A 68 -9.40 14.05 1.78
N SER A 69 -10.13 13.55 2.77
CA SER A 69 -11.57 13.29 2.65
C SER A 69 -12.37 14.57 2.46
N THR A 70 -11.91 15.69 3.04
CA THR A 70 -12.44 17.01 2.73
C THR A 70 -12.22 17.40 1.26
N LEU A 71 -11.04 17.12 0.70
CA LEU A 71 -10.77 17.38 -0.73
C LEU A 71 -11.65 16.52 -1.63
N TYR A 72 -11.80 15.23 -1.33
CA TYR A 72 -12.73 14.34 -2.07
C TYR A 72 -14.18 14.82 -1.97
N ALA A 73 -14.63 15.28 -0.80
CA ALA A 73 -15.99 15.77 -0.62
C ALA A 73 -16.29 17.04 -1.43
N TYR A 74 -15.35 17.99 -1.52
CA TYR A 74 -15.56 19.24 -2.25
C TYR A 74 -15.27 19.13 -3.75
N ILE A 75 -14.33 18.27 -4.16
CA ILE A 75 -13.92 18.10 -5.56
C ILE A 75 -13.74 16.59 -5.81
N PRO A 76 -14.83 15.83 -6.00
CA PRO A 76 -14.78 14.38 -6.10
C PRO A 76 -14.09 13.89 -7.38
N ASN A 77 -14.11 14.68 -8.46
CA ASN A 77 -13.59 14.30 -9.77
C ASN A 77 -12.05 14.26 -9.88
N ILE A 78 -11.33 14.40 -8.76
CA ILE A 78 -9.87 14.39 -8.71
C ILE A 78 -9.41 13.22 -7.85
N ALA A 79 -8.51 12.39 -8.38
CA ALA A 79 -7.80 11.35 -7.64
C ALA A 79 -6.78 11.98 -6.67
N TRP A 80 -7.25 12.60 -5.58
CA TRP A 80 -6.43 13.37 -4.64
C TRP A 80 -5.30 12.57 -4.02
N TRP A 81 -5.54 11.28 -3.73
CA TRP A 81 -4.50 10.39 -3.20
C TRP A 81 -3.33 10.22 -4.18
N THR A 82 -3.62 9.95 -5.45
CA THR A 82 -2.61 9.84 -6.51
C THR A 82 -1.87 11.15 -6.71
N TRP A 83 -2.59 12.27 -6.80
CA TRP A 83 -1.95 13.59 -6.92
C TRP A 83 -1.07 13.93 -5.73
N THR A 84 -1.42 13.48 -4.53
CA THR A 84 -0.58 13.61 -3.34
C THR A 84 0.74 12.87 -3.50
N ALA A 85 0.71 11.64 -4.03
CA ALA A 85 1.91 10.86 -4.33
C ALA A 85 2.79 11.52 -5.41
N ILE A 86 2.17 11.96 -6.51
CA ILE A 86 2.85 12.65 -7.61
C ILE A 86 3.48 13.97 -7.13
N ALA A 87 2.76 14.75 -6.32
CA ALA A 87 3.27 16.00 -5.76
C ALA A 87 4.48 15.77 -4.86
N GLY A 88 4.47 14.74 -4.01
CA GLY A 88 5.60 14.38 -3.16
C GLY A 88 6.86 14.05 -3.98
N GLY A 89 6.70 13.21 -5.01
CA GLY A 89 7.78 12.89 -5.96
C GLY A 89 8.30 14.12 -6.73
N GLY A 90 7.39 14.98 -7.21
CA GLY A 90 7.72 16.21 -7.94
C GLY A 90 8.47 17.23 -7.09
N ILE A 91 8.04 17.43 -5.83
CA ILE A 91 8.72 18.31 -4.86
C ILE A 91 10.14 17.79 -4.57
N LEU A 92 10.29 16.48 -4.35
CA LEU A 92 11.60 15.87 -4.13
C LEU A 92 12.51 16.01 -5.37
N MET A 93 11.97 15.78 -6.57
CA MET A 93 12.70 16.03 -7.83
C MET A 93 13.18 17.47 -7.91
N TRP A 94 12.32 18.43 -7.58
CA TRP A 94 12.64 19.85 -7.66
C TRP A 94 13.74 20.27 -6.70
N ILE A 95 13.66 19.85 -5.45
CA ILE A 95 14.70 20.12 -4.46
C ILE A 95 16.02 19.48 -4.90
N GLY A 96 16.00 18.24 -5.40
CA GLY A 96 17.19 17.57 -5.91
C GLY A 96 17.81 18.28 -7.11
N PHE A 97 17.04 18.64 -8.15
CA PHE A 97 17.56 19.41 -9.29
C PHE A 97 18.09 20.77 -8.88
N TYR A 98 17.40 21.47 -7.97
CA TYR A 98 17.89 22.73 -7.42
C TYR A 98 19.24 22.57 -6.73
N MET A 99 19.42 21.51 -5.93
CA MET A 99 20.69 21.19 -5.28
C MET A 99 21.78 20.85 -6.30
N ILE A 100 21.47 20.00 -7.28
CA ILE A 100 22.43 19.60 -8.33
C ILE A 100 22.90 20.85 -9.10
N GLN A 101 21.96 21.69 -9.52
CA GLN A 101 22.28 22.90 -10.28
C GLN A 101 23.05 23.95 -9.45
N LYS A 102 22.81 24.00 -8.15
CA LYS A 102 23.46 24.97 -7.24
C LYS A 102 24.90 24.57 -6.93
N TYR A 103 25.17 23.29 -6.72
CA TYR A 103 26.45 22.81 -6.19
C TYR A 103 27.36 22.15 -7.23
N TYR A 104 26.82 21.65 -8.33
CA TYR A 104 27.60 20.97 -9.37
C TYR A 104 27.75 21.86 -10.61
N LYS A 105 28.72 21.56 -11.49
CA LYS A 105 29.01 22.35 -12.70
C LYS A 105 29.30 21.45 -13.91
N GLY A 106 29.04 21.99 -15.09
CA GLY A 106 29.38 21.33 -16.37
C GLY A 106 28.59 20.04 -16.60
N PHE A 107 29.24 19.04 -17.20
CA PHE A 107 28.63 17.76 -17.57
C PHE A 107 28.02 17.00 -16.39
N PHE A 108 28.59 17.15 -15.19
CA PHE A 108 28.09 16.47 -13.99
C PHE A 108 26.73 16.94 -13.51
N ILE A 109 26.33 18.20 -13.80
CA ILE A 109 24.95 18.64 -13.58
C ILE A 109 24.00 17.72 -14.33
N TRP A 110 24.26 17.52 -15.63
CA TRP A 110 23.41 16.70 -16.48
C TRP A 110 23.40 15.24 -16.01
N LEU A 111 24.59 14.66 -15.79
CA LEU A 111 24.72 13.26 -15.38
C LEU A 111 24.02 12.96 -14.05
N ILE A 112 24.26 13.78 -13.01
CA ILE A 112 23.65 13.59 -11.70
C ILE A 112 22.14 13.88 -11.79
N SER A 113 21.71 14.84 -12.61
CA SER A 113 20.27 15.09 -12.83
C SER A 113 19.58 13.90 -13.49
N VAL A 114 20.20 13.25 -14.48
CA VAL A 114 19.64 12.04 -15.11
C VAL A 114 19.54 10.90 -14.09
N ILE A 115 20.57 10.68 -13.28
CA ILE A 115 20.56 9.64 -12.24
C ILE A 115 19.48 9.95 -11.19
N TRP A 116 19.38 11.21 -10.75
CA TRP A 116 18.36 11.64 -9.81
C TRP A 116 16.94 11.47 -10.38
N PHE A 117 16.74 11.86 -11.64
CA PHE A 117 15.49 11.65 -12.37
C PHE A 117 15.08 10.18 -12.40
N ILE A 118 16.01 9.28 -12.74
CA ILE A 118 15.73 7.84 -12.81
C ILE A 118 15.45 7.29 -11.41
N MET A 119 16.31 7.57 -10.43
CA MET A 119 16.16 7.06 -9.07
C MET A 119 14.85 7.52 -8.40
N THR A 120 14.55 8.83 -8.42
CA THR A 120 13.31 9.35 -7.84
C THR A 120 12.10 8.84 -8.60
N GLY A 121 12.20 8.78 -9.93
CA GLY A 121 11.16 8.25 -10.79
C GLY A 121 10.78 6.81 -10.51
N THR A 122 11.76 5.89 -10.52
CA THR A 122 11.52 4.46 -10.28
C THR A 122 11.17 4.15 -8.83
N ALA A 123 11.76 4.86 -7.88
CA ALA A 123 11.55 4.59 -6.45
C ALA A 123 10.30 5.24 -5.87
N ILE A 124 9.75 6.30 -6.48
CA ILE A 124 8.61 7.06 -5.92
C ILE A 124 7.45 7.15 -6.89
N ILE A 125 7.67 7.64 -8.12
CA ILE A 125 6.57 8.03 -9.02
C ILE A 125 6.00 6.83 -9.76
N TYR A 126 6.86 5.97 -10.32
CA TYR A 126 6.44 4.83 -11.14
C TYR A 126 5.63 3.79 -10.35
N ARG A 127 5.92 3.63 -9.06
CA ARG A 127 5.26 2.70 -8.14
C ARG A 127 4.68 3.49 -6.99
N ILE A 128 3.40 3.84 -7.09
CA ILE A 128 2.69 4.59 -6.06
C ILE A 128 2.51 3.67 -4.85
N ASN A 129 3.03 4.11 -3.71
CA ASN A 129 2.77 3.49 -2.43
C ASN A 129 2.86 4.51 -1.29
N PHE A 130 1.96 4.45 -0.31
CA PHE A 130 1.92 5.36 0.83
C PHE A 130 3.26 5.46 1.60
N THR A 131 4.02 4.36 1.69
CA THR A 131 5.37 4.35 2.29
C THR A 131 6.37 5.18 1.48
N ARG A 132 6.36 5.02 0.14
CA ARG A 132 7.22 5.76 -0.80
C ARG A 132 6.83 7.24 -0.79
N THR A 133 5.53 7.54 -0.81
CA THR A 133 4.99 8.89 -0.72
C THR A 133 5.43 9.57 0.58
N ALA A 134 5.28 8.91 1.73
CA ALA A 134 5.77 9.42 3.02
C ALA A 134 7.27 9.72 3.00
N THR A 135 8.09 8.82 2.45
CA THR A 135 9.54 9.06 2.30
C THR A 135 9.82 10.29 1.43
N SER A 136 9.10 10.49 0.33
CA SER A 136 9.35 11.61 -0.58
C SER A 136 9.16 12.97 0.10
N TYR A 137 8.06 13.15 0.83
CA TYR A 137 7.77 14.35 1.60
C TYR A 137 8.74 14.54 2.76
N ALA A 138 9.01 13.49 3.53
CA ALA A 138 9.91 13.58 4.67
C ALA A 138 11.37 13.85 4.26
N LEU A 139 11.81 13.28 3.13
CA LEU A 139 13.15 13.53 2.58
C LEU A 139 13.26 14.96 2.05
N ALA A 140 12.28 15.40 1.26
CA ALA A 140 12.20 16.78 0.79
C ALA A 140 12.23 17.78 1.96
N GLY A 141 11.44 17.52 3.01
CA GLY A 141 11.40 18.32 4.23
C GLY A 141 12.74 18.38 4.94
N GLY A 142 13.36 17.23 5.19
CA GLY A 142 14.69 17.12 5.79
C GLY A 142 15.77 17.86 5.00
N MET A 143 15.73 17.77 3.66
CA MET A 143 16.64 18.50 2.77
C MET A 143 16.45 20.02 2.92
N LEU A 144 15.22 20.54 2.89
CA LEU A 144 14.95 21.97 3.06
C LEU A 144 15.41 22.50 4.42
N ILE A 145 15.19 21.74 5.49
CA ILE A 145 15.63 22.10 6.84
C ILE A 145 17.15 22.25 6.90
N ILE A 146 17.90 21.30 6.32
CA ILE A 146 19.37 21.37 6.25
C ILE A 146 19.81 22.56 5.38
N ILE A 147 19.18 22.77 4.23
CA ILE A 147 19.47 23.93 3.36
C ILE A 147 19.26 25.24 4.13
N ALA A 148 18.16 25.37 4.89
CA ALA A 148 17.88 26.54 5.70
C ALA A 148 18.95 26.77 6.79
N SER A 149 19.46 25.70 7.42
CA SER A 149 20.52 25.80 8.43
C SER A 149 21.80 26.46 7.87
N ASN A 150 22.09 26.22 6.59
CA ASN A 150 23.26 26.70 5.85
C ASN A 150 23.08 28.09 5.22
N VAL A 151 21.91 28.71 5.30
CA VAL A 151 21.70 30.10 4.83
C VAL A 151 22.36 31.10 5.79
N LYS A 152 23.32 31.90 5.30
CA LYS A 152 23.99 32.95 6.10
C LYS A 152 23.00 34.07 6.49
N GLY A 153 23.16 34.60 7.72
CA GLY A 153 22.29 35.64 8.29
C GLY A 153 21.17 35.11 9.20
N SER A 154 21.14 35.56 10.46
CA SER A 154 20.19 35.09 11.49
C SER A 154 18.72 35.45 11.19
N ARG A 155 18.46 36.63 10.61
CA ARG A 155 17.12 37.19 10.35
C ARG A 155 16.67 37.11 8.87
N SER A 156 17.17 36.14 8.11
CA SER A 156 16.81 36.02 6.69
C SER A 156 15.40 35.46 6.50
N ILE A 157 14.50 36.23 5.89
CA ILE A 157 13.14 35.77 5.52
C ILE A 157 13.21 34.46 4.71
N LYS A 158 14.18 34.36 3.80
CA LYS A 158 14.42 33.14 3.00
C LYS A 158 14.71 31.93 3.88
N LYS A 159 15.50 32.10 4.95
CA LYS A 159 15.81 31.02 5.89
C LYS A 159 14.54 30.55 6.59
N THR A 160 13.72 31.48 7.09
CA THR A 160 12.46 31.17 7.76
C THR A 160 11.51 30.42 6.85
N ILE A 161 11.30 30.88 5.61
CA ILE A 161 10.42 30.23 4.63
C ILE A 161 10.87 28.79 4.34
N LEU A 162 12.17 28.59 4.05
CA LEU A 162 12.70 27.25 3.76
C LEU A 162 12.56 26.31 4.96
N TYR A 163 12.78 26.82 6.17
CA TYR A 163 12.67 26.04 7.39
C TYR A 163 11.22 25.64 7.69
N LEU A 164 10.27 26.57 7.60
CA LEU A 164 8.84 26.29 7.79
C LEU A 164 8.29 25.35 6.71
N ALA A 165 8.66 25.57 5.45
CA ALA A 165 8.29 24.65 4.36
C ALA A 165 8.89 23.25 4.60
N GLY A 166 10.13 23.18 5.10
CA GLY A 166 10.78 21.91 5.44
C GLY A 166 10.08 21.17 6.57
N ILE A 167 9.67 21.88 7.63
CA ILE A 167 8.87 21.29 8.73
C ILE A 167 7.53 20.80 8.20
N PHE A 168 6.83 21.61 7.40
CA PHE A 168 5.54 21.24 6.83
C PHE A 168 5.62 19.97 5.98
N LEU A 169 6.61 19.86 5.08
CA LEU A 169 6.81 18.66 4.26
C LEU A 169 7.21 17.46 5.11
N PHE A 170 8.07 17.64 6.13
CA PHE A 170 8.43 16.55 7.04
C PHE A 170 7.23 16.01 7.81
N LEU A 171 6.42 16.91 8.38
CA LEU A 171 5.18 16.58 9.08
C LEU A 171 4.19 15.89 8.13
N THR A 172 4.04 16.37 6.90
CA THR A 172 3.18 15.74 5.88
C THR A 172 3.62 14.29 5.64
N GLY A 173 4.91 14.05 5.44
CA GLY A 173 5.44 12.68 5.28
C GLY A 173 5.21 11.82 6.52
N ALA A 174 5.42 12.36 7.72
CA ALA A 174 5.18 11.65 8.98
C ALA A 174 3.68 11.36 9.25
N MET A 175 2.78 12.23 8.79
CA MET A 175 1.34 12.05 8.86
C MET A 175 0.85 10.99 7.86
N ILE A 176 1.45 10.91 6.67
CA ILE A 176 1.16 9.81 5.74
C ILE A 176 1.66 8.48 6.31
N ARG A 177 2.92 8.44 6.75
CA ARG A 177 3.45 7.26 7.44
C ARG A 177 4.60 7.64 8.38
N PHE A 178 4.43 7.32 9.66
CA PHE A 178 5.36 7.74 10.70
C PHE A 178 6.74 7.07 10.58
N GLN A 179 6.79 5.76 10.31
CA GLN A 179 8.05 5.00 10.29
C GLN A 179 9.03 5.47 9.20
N PRO A 180 8.61 5.73 7.94
CA PRO A 180 9.50 6.30 6.93
C PRO A 180 10.08 7.67 7.32
N ALA A 181 9.34 8.52 8.03
CA ALA A 181 9.86 9.80 8.48
C ALA A 181 10.96 9.63 9.54
N LEU A 182 10.81 8.66 10.46
CA LEU A 182 11.83 8.31 11.46
C LEU A 182 13.15 7.87 10.82
N LEU A 183 13.09 7.11 9.70
CA LEU A 183 14.29 6.62 9.00
C LEU A 183 15.19 7.76 8.49
N ILE A 184 14.66 8.96 8.32
CA ILE A 184 15.40 10.10 7.74
C ILE A 184 16.25 10.83 8.79
N ILE A 185 15.82 10.79 10.06
CA ILE A 185 16.45 11.51 11.16
C ILE A 185 17.94 11.12 11.31
N PRO A 186 18.34 9.83 11.25
CA PRO A 186 19.75 9.47 11.37
C PRO A 186 20.59 9.92 10.17
N PHE A 187 20.05 9.88 8.94
CA PHE A 187 20.75 10.44 7.79
C PHE A 187 20.98 11.95 7.93
N MET A 188 19.95 12.70 8.37
CA MET A 188 20.09 14.13 8.66
C MET A 188 21.17 14.38 9.72
N SER A 189 21.18 13.56 10.77
CA SER A 189 22.15 13.65 11.86
C SER A 189 23.58 13.48 11.34
N ILE A 190 23.83 12.44 10.55
CA ILE A 190 25.15 12.20 9.92
C ILE A 190 25.60 13.44 9.13
N ILE A 191 24.75 13.99 8.27
CA ILE A 191 25.12 15.16 7.44
C ILE A 191 25.43 16.39 8.31
N LEU A 192 24.57 16.71 9.29
CA LEU A 192 24.74 17.88 10.15
C LEU A 192 26.02 17.77 11.00
N PHE A 193 26.29 16.61 11.60
CA PHE A 193 27.50 16.38 12.39
C PHE A 193 28.77 16.40 11.52
N CYS A 194 28.74 15.78 10.34
CA CYS A 194 29.90 15.81 9.45
C CYS A 194 30.18 17.23 8.91
N GLN A 195 29.14 18.04 8.64
CA GLN A 195 29.33 19.45 8.23
C GLN A 195 29.97 20.26 9.36
N GLN A 196 29.50 20.09 10.60
CA GLN A 196 30.07 20.73 11.77
C GLN A 196 31.54 20.30 12.03
N GLY A 197 31.85 19.01 11.85
CA GLY A 197 33.21 18.50 12.02
C GLY A 197 34.22 19.13 11.06
N VAL A 198 33.83 19.34 9.79
CA VAL A 198 34.66 20.01 8.79
C VAL A 198 34.86 21.50 9.08
N GLU A 199 33.80 22.20 9.50
CA GLU A 199 33.88 23.61 9.90
C GLU A 199 34.78 23.78 11.14
N ASN A 200 34.66 22.87 12.12
CA ASN A 200 35.43 22.88 13.35
C ASN A 200 36.91 22.55 13.16
N PHE A 201 37.27 21.59 12.28
CA PHE A 201 38.68 21.25 12.03
C PHE A 201 39.49 22.42 11.48
N LYS A 202 38.85 23.35 10.75
CA LYS A 202 39.46 24.61 10.30
C LYS A 202 39.65 25.63 11.44
N GLN A 203 38.97 25.47 12.58
CA GLN A 203 38.94 26.40 13.73
C GLN A 203 39.53 25.83 15.04
N ILE A 204 40.11 24.62 15.05
CA ILE A 204 40.65 23.88 16.22
C ILE A 204 41.72 24.64 17.04
N LYS A 205 42.21 25.81 16.62
CA LYS A 205 43.12 26.63 17.44
C LYS A 205 42.45 27.33 18.65
N SER A 206 41.13 27.28 18.82
CA SER A 206 40.42 27.92 19.96
C SER A 206 39.30 27.03 20.49
N CYS A 207 39.66 25.97 21.22
CA CYS A 207 38.71 25.17 21.99
C CYS A 207 38.20 26.00 23.19
N PHE A 208 36.87 26.01 23.42
CA PHE A 208 36.16 26.73 24.49
C PHE A 208 35.87 28.23 24.29
N ASN A 209 35.42 28.63 23.12
CA ASN A 209 34.84 29.97 22.92
C ASN A 209 33.31 29.91 22.74
N LYS A 210 32.57 30.89 23.28
CA LYS A 210 31.09 30.99 23.21
C LYS A 210 30.53 30.86 21.79
N ILE A 211 31.35 31.23 20.79
CA ILE A 211 31.07 31.12 19.35
C ILE A 211 30.92 29.66 18.90
N TRP A 212 31.69 28.73 19.49
CA TRP A 212 31.62 27.30 19.18
C TRP A 212 30.29 26.69 19.62
N ILE A 213 29.87 26.97 20.86
CA ILE A 213 28.57 26.52 21.39
C ILE A 213 27.42 27.06 20.53
N LEU A 214 27.47 28.35 20.15
CA LEU A 214 26.43 28.95 19.29
C LEU A 214 26.39 28.33 17.88
N SER A 215 27.54 27.96 17.33
CA SER A 215 27.64 27.32 16.01
C SER A 215 27.11 25.88 16.05
N PHE A 216 27.47 25.13 17.09
CA PHE A 216 26.97 23.79 17.36
C PHE A 216 25.45 23.77 17.57
N MET A 217 24.94 24.67 18.43
CA MET A 217 23.49 24.81 18.69
C MET A 217 22.72 25.15 17.41
N ARG A 218 23.29 25.93 16.49
CA ARG A 218 22.66 26.28 15.21
C ARG A 218 22.49 25.08 14.28
N LYS A 219 23.39 24.09 14.30
CA LYS A 219 23.29 22.86 13.50
C LYS A 219 22.45 21.79 14.17
N ILE A 220 22.39 21.77 15.50
CA ILE A 220 21.54 20.85 16.27
C ILE A 220 20.07 21.29 16.29
N LEU A 221 19.78 22.59 16.30
CA LEU A 221 18.40 23.10 16.33
C LEU A 221 17.49 22.51 15.24
N PRO A 222 17.92 22.38 13.97
CA PRO A 222 17.25 21.57 12.95
C PRO A 222 16.85 20.17 13.40
N LEU A 223 17.79 19.40 13.98
CA LEU A 223 17.54 18.05 14.44
C LEU A 223 16.54 18.02 15.60
N ILE A 224 16.74 18.90 16.59
CA ILE A 224 15.80 19.06 17.72
C ILE A 224 14.40 19.39 17.21
N SER A 225 14.27 20.29 16.24
CA SER A 225 12.95 20.67 15.73
C SER A 225 12.23 19.50 15.04
N VAL A 226 12.94 18.68 14.28
CA VAL A 226 12.35 17.49 13.65
C VAL A 226 11.94 16.48 14.72
N VAL A 227 12.77 16.25 15.74
CA VAL A 227 12.46 15.35 16.86
C VAL A 227 11.24 15.85 17.64
N ILE A 228 11.18 17.14 17.97
CA ILE A 228 10.03 17.74 18.66
C ILE A 228 8.77 17.62 17.81
N CYS A 229 8.84 17.92 16.51
CA CYS A 229 7.72 17.77 15.57
C CYS A 229 7.21 16.32 15.52
N THR A 230 8.14 15.36 15.52
CA THR A 230 7.84 13.92 15.52
C THR A 230 7.14 13.50 16.83
N ILE A 231 7.66 13.93 17.97
CA ILE A 231 7.05 13.68 19.28
C ILE A 231 5.67 14.34 19.39
N PHE A 232 5.55 15.58 18.91
CA PHE A 232 4.27 16.28 18.89
C PHE A 232 3.23 15.54 18.06
N LEU A 233 3.56 15.10 16.85
CA LEU A 233 2.66 14.28 16.03
C LEU A 233 2.24 12.98 16.72
N TYR A 234 3.16 12.30 17.42
CA TYR A 234 2.83 11.11 18.19
C TYR A 234 1.76 11.42 19.24
N PHE A 235 1.94 12.47 20.04
CA PHE A 235 0.95 12.87 21.05
C PHE A 235 -0.37 13.34 20.44
N VAL A 236 -0.34 14.01 19.28
CA VAL A 236 -1.54 14.46 18.57
C VAL A 236 -2.35 13.28 18.02
N ASN A 237 -1.69 12.25 17.50
CA ASN A 237 -2.35 10.99 17.12
C ASN A 237 -2.89 10.25 18.34
N GLU A 238 -2.12 10.13 19.43
CA GLU A 238 -2.58 9.51 20.67
C GLU A 238 -3.79 10.24 21.27
N ALA A 239 -3.82 11.57 21.24
CA ALA A 239 -4.97 12.35 21.68
C ALA A 239 -6.21 12.05 20.83
N TYR A 240 -6.05 11.86 19.52
CA TYR A 240 -7.13 11.45 18.63
C TYR A 240 -7.69 10.08 19.04
N TRP A 241 -6.83 9.08 19.24
CA TRP A 241 -7.25 7.73 19.64
C TRP A 241 -7.93 7.72 21.01
N ASN A 242 -7.47 8.53 21.95
CA ASN A 242 -8.10 8.62 23.26
C ASN A 242 -9.48 9.31 23.24
N THR A 243 -9.77 10.11 22.21
CA THR A 243 -11.08 10.76 22.03
C THR A 243 -12.04 9.96 21.15
N HIS A 244 -11.53 8.93 20.45
CA HIS A 244 -12.28 8.06 19.54
C HIS A 244 -12.06 6.58 19.93
N PRO A 245 -12.79 6.07 20.94
CA PRO A 245 -12.58 4.74 21.51
C PRO A 245 -12.64 3.60 20.48
N GLU A 246 -13.50 3.71 19.47
CA GLU A 246 -13.65 2.76 18.37
C GLU A 246 -12.34 2.61 17.57
N TRP A 247 -11.67 3.71 17.26
CA TRP A 247 -10.37 3.68 16.57
C TRP A 247 -9.25 3.17 17.46
N LYS A 248 -9.30 3.45 18.77
CA LYS A 248 -8.33 2.90 19.74
C LYS A 248 -8.47 1.38 19.88
N ALA A 249 -9.70 0.89 19.95
CA ALA A 249 -10.00 -0.55 19.98
C ALA A 249 -9.52 -1.23 18.70
N TYR A 250 -9.84 -0.65 17.54
CA TYR A 250 -9.35 -1.12 16.24
C TYR A 250 -7.82 -1.16 16.16
N ASN A 251 -7.13 -0.07 16.53
CA ASN A 251 -5.67 -0.03 16.47
C ASN A 251 -5.02 -1.08 17.37
N THR A 252 -5.58 -1.31 18.56
CA THR A 252 -5.12 -2.37 19.47
C THR A 252 -5.31 -3.75 18.84
N TYR A 253 -6.50 -4.01 18.29
CA TYR A 253 -6.83 -5.25 17.60
C TYR A 253 -5.92 -5.52 16.40
N ASN A 254 -5.84 -4.57 15.47
CA ASN A 254 -5.09 -4.73 14.24
C ASN A 254 -3.58 -4.81 14.49
N THR A 255 -3.05 -4.14 15.53
CA THR A 255 -1.63 -4.29 15.92
C THR A 255 -1.32 -5.71 16.39
N THR A 256 -2.18 -6.31 17.22
CA THR A 256 -2.01 -7.71 17.65
C THR A 256 -2.14 -8.66 16.47
N ARG A 257 -3.20 -8.52 15.66
CA ARG A 257 -3.46 -9.34 14.47
C ARG A 257 -2.30 -9.28 13.48
N SER A 258 -1.84 -8.08 13.12
CA SER A 258 -0.72 -7.89 12.19
C SER A 258 0.59 -8.42 12.74
N THR A 259 0.82 -8.38 14.05
CA THR A 259 2.00 -9.01 14.66
C THR A 259 1.99 -10.52 14.46
N ILE A 260 0.84 -11.17 14.61
CA ILE A 260 0.69 -12.61 14.38
C ILE A 260 0.89 -12.93 12.89
N ALA A 261 0.08 -12.31 12.03
CA ALA A 261 0.04 -12.64 10.61
C ALA A 261 1.32 -12.27 9.84
N ASP A 262 2.05 -11.24 10.28
CA ASP A 262 3.34 -10.88 9.64
C ASP A 262 4.54 -11.71 10.15
N TYR A 263 4.36 -12.47 11.25
CA TYR A 263 5.43 -13.23 11.91
C TYR A 263 5.00 -14.68 12.20
N VAL A 264 4.24 -15.28 11.29
CA VAL A 264 3.72 -16.66 11.38
C VAL A 264 4.80 -17.67 11.77
N ASP A 265 6.00 -17.53 11.21
CA ASP A 265 7.17 -18.38 11.53
C ASP A 265 7.60 -18.38 13.01
N TYR A 266 7.04 -17.51 13.86
CA TYR A 266 7.35 -17.44 15.29
C TYR A 266 6.31 -18.14 16.16
N TYR A 267 5.29 -18.74 15.58
CA TYR A 267 4.22 -19.41 16.31
C TYR A 267 4.31 -20.92 16.07
N PRO A 268 4.00 -21.74 17.09
CA PRO A 268 3.97 -23.19 16.92
C PRO A 268 2.89 -23.58 15.91
N THR A 269 3.15 -24.64 15.16
CA THR A 269 2.15 -25.26 14.28
C THR A 269 0.99 -25.81 15.09
N TRP A 270 -0.13 -26.10 14.42
CA TRP A 270 -1.30 -26.69 15.08
C TRP A 270 -0.96 -27.96 15.87
N ASP A 271 -0.16 -28.85 15.28
CA ASP A 271 0.23 -30.11 15.92
C ASP A 271 1.15 -29.92 17.14
N GLU A 272 1.95 -28.85 17.17
CA GLU A 272 2.87 -28.55 18.27
C GLU A 272 2.18 -27.95 19.50
N ALA A 273 1.08 -27.21 19.32
CA ALA A 273 0.38 -26.47 20.39
C ALA A 273 -1.15 -26.60 20.34
N LYS A 274 -1.64 -27.79 19.96
CA LYS A 274 -3.06 -28.07 19.72
C LYS A 274 -3.96 -27.76 20.92
N ASP A 275 -3.52 -28.16 22.11
CA ASP A 275 -4.32 -28.00 23.33
C ASP A 275 -4.41 -26.54 23.76
N GLU A 276 -3.32 -25.78 23.56
CA GLU A 276 -3.26 -24.34 23.76
C GLU A 276 -4.18 -23.59 22.80
N TYR A 277 -4.14 -23.94 21.50
CA TYR A 277 -5.04 -23.33 20.52
C TYR A 277 -6.52 -23.63 20.80
N LYS A 278 -6.84 -24.87 21.19
CA LYS A 278 -8.20 -25.24 21.61
C LYS A 278 -8.67 -24.50 22.85
N ALA A 279 -7.79 -24.28 23.82
CA ALA A 279 -8.11 -23.48 25.00
C ALA A 279 -8.45 -22.02 24.66
N LEU A 280 -7.98 -21.52 23.52
CA LEU A 280 -8.29 -20.19 23.00
C LEU A 280 -9.55 -20.14 22.12
N GLY A 281 -10.25 -21.26 21.93
CA GLY A 281 -11.50 -21.35 21.18
C GLY A 281 -11.35 -21.75 19.71
N LEU A 282 -10.14 -22.07 19.23
CA LEU A 282 -9.91 -22.60 17.89
C LEU A 282 -10.31 -24.09 17.84
N LYS A 283 -10.94 -24.54 16.77
CA LYS A 283 -11.44 -25.92 16.62
C LYS A 283 -10.50 -26.81 15.80
N SER A 284 -9.83 -26.25 14.80
CA SER A 284 -8.98 -26.99 13.87
C SER A 284 -7.79 -26.18 13.36
N GLU A 285 -6.90 -26.85 12.63
CA GLU A 285 -5.80 -26.21 11.89
C GLU A 285 -6.32 -25.17 10.89
N ASN A 286 -7.52 -25.37 10.32
CA ASN A 286 -8.14 -24.44 9.39
C ASN A 286 -8.30 -23.03 10.00
N ASP A 287 -8.67 -22.92 11.28
CA ASP A 287 -8.83 -21.61 11.94
C ASP A 287 -7.50 -20.86 12.02
N LEU A 288 -6.41 -21.59 12.32
CA LEU A 288 -5.06 -21.04 12.41
C LEU A 288 -4.58 -20.59 11.03
N ASP A 289 -4.82 -21.43 10.02
CA ASP A 289 -4.49 -21.19 8.62
C ASP A 289 -5.19 -19.97 8.05
N MET A 290 -6.46 -19.75 8.39
CA MET A 290 -7.20 -18.55 7.98
C MET A 290 -6.65 -17.28 8.63
N LEU A 291 -6.28 -17.34 9.92
CA LEU A 291 -5.65 -16.22 10.62
C LEU A 291 -4.28 -15.87 10.04
N PHE A 292 -3.45 -16.89 9.77
CA PHE A 292 -2.10 -16.74 9.25
C PHE A 292 -2.07 -16.35 7.77
N GLY A 293 -3.02 -16.86 6.98
CA GLY A 293 -3.15 -16.60 5.55
C GLY A 293 -3.80 -15.27 5.18
N PHE A 294 -4.20 -14.46 6.17
CA PHE A 294 -5.00 -13.23 5.97
C PHE A 294 -6.37 -13.48 5.31
N VAL A 295 -6.84 -14.74 5.29
CA VAL A 295 -8.01 -15.17 4.52
C VAL A 295 -9.31 -14.77 5.22
N PHE A 296 -9.38 -14.83 6.56
CA PHE A 296 -10.64 -14.61 7.26
C PHE A 296 -10.44 -14.26 8.74
N VAL A 297 -10.94 -13.10 9.17
CA VAL A 297 -10.90 -12.62 10.58
C VAL A 297 -12.17 -11.87 11.01
N GLY A 298 -13.20 -11.90 10.15
CA GLY A 298 -14.45 -11.18 10.29
C GLY A 298 -15.32 -11.70 11.43
N ASP A 299 -15.09 -12.93 11.89
CA ASP A 299 -15.81 -13.50 13.02
C ASP A 299 -15.42 -12.78 14.33
N THR A 300 -16.32 -11.95 14.82
CA THR A 300 -16.08 -11.10 15.99
C THR A 300 -15.92 -11.87 17.29
N GLU A 301 -16.42 -13.10 17.35
CA GLU A 301 -16.43 -13.95 18.53
C GLU A 301 -15.21 -14.88 18.57
N VAL A 302 -14.87 -15.53 17.46
CA VAL A 302 -13.73 -16.46 17.40
C VAL A 302 -12.41 -15.70 17.35
N PHE A 303 -12.24 -14.77 16.41
CA PHE A 303 -11.00 -14.01 16.23
C PHE A 303 -10.99 -12.71 17.04
N ASN A 304 -11.52 -12.75 18.27
CA ASN A 304 -11.58 -11.59 19.15
C ASN A 304 -10.19 -11.20 19.71
N LEU A 305 -10.09 -10.04 20.37
CA LEU A 305 -8.81 -9.54 20.91
C LEU A 305 -8.20 -10.46 21.98
N GLN A 306 -9.03 -11.13 22.78
CA GLN A 306 -8.55 -12.06 23.81
C GLN A 306 -7.90 -13.28 23.17
N THR A 307 -8.55 -13.89 22.17
CA THR A 307 -7.99 -14.99 21.38
C THR A 307 -6.64 -14.60 20.77
N LEU A 308 -6.57 -13.45 20.09
CA LEU A 308 -5.35 -12.99 19.46
C LEU A 308 -4.22 -12.70 20.47
N LYS A 309 -4.55 -12.14 21.65
CA LYS A 309 -3.56 -11.95 22.71
C LYS A 309 -3.02 -13.29 23.22
N GLY A 310 -3.89 -14.27 23.43
CA GLY A 310 -3.49 -15.62 23.82
C GLY A 310 -2.57 -16.28 22.79
N ILE A 311 -2.90 -16.19 21.50
CA ILE A 311 -2.01 -16.68 20.42
C ILE A 311 -0.68 -15.95 20.46
N SER A 312 -0.69 -14.62 20.67
CA SER A 312 0.54 -13.82 20.76
C SER A 312 1.48 -14.27 21.88
N GLU A 313 0.98 -14.89 22.94
CA GLU A 313 1.75 -15.40 24.07
C GLU A 313 2.43 -16.75 23.76
N LEU A 314 1.92 -17.51 22.79
CA LEU A 314 2.51 -18.78 22.33
C LEU A 314 3.75 -18.60 21.46
N LYS A 315 4.17 -17.36 21.22
CA LYS A 315 5.30 -17.02 20.37
C LYS A 315 6.58 -17.72 20.83
N ASP A 316 7.10 -18.61 20.00
CA ASP A 316 8.39 -19.24 20.24
C ASP A 316 9.53 -18.24 20.02
N GLN A 317 10.36 -18.11 21.05
CA GLN A 317 11.56 -17.26 21.04
C GLN A 317 12.82 -18.07 20.67
N SER A 318 12.72 -19.39 20.51
CA SER A 318 13.81 -20.29 20.15
C SER A 318 14.07 -20.25 18.64
N ILE A 319 14.72 -19.17 18.22
CA ILE A 319 14.92 -18.88 16.80
C ILE A 319 16.04 -19.75 16.21
N ASP A 320 15.75 -20.50 15.14
CA ASP A 320 16.77 -21.05 14.22
C ASP A 320 17.45 -19.89 13.46
N VAL A 321 18.43 -19.27 14.12
CA VAL A 321 19.19 -18.11 13.61
C VAL A 321 19.89 -18.46 12.30
N VAL A 322 20.33 -19.71 12.14
CA VAL A 322 21.07 -20.16 10.96
C VAL A 322 20.17 -20.13 9.72
N ARG A 323 18.97 -20.69 9.82
CA ARG A 323 17.98 -20.66 8.74
C ARG A 323 17.60 -19.23 8.35
N ARG A 324 17.48 -18.32 9.31
CA ARG A 324 17.22 -16.90 9.02
C ARG A 324 18.34 -16.21 8.28
N ILE A 325 19.59 -16.44 8.71
CA ILE A 325 20.75 -15.89 8.00
C ILE A 325 20.78 -16.39 6.56
N TYR A 326 20.47 -17.67 6.31
CA TYR A 326 20.39 -18.21 4.96
C TYR A 326 19.32 -17.53 4.11
N ARG A 327 18.06 -17.47 4.57
CA ARG A 327 16.97 -16.79 3.85
C ARG A 327 17.26 -15.30 3.64
N MET A 328 17.90 -14.65 4.61
CA MET A 328 18.35 -13.26 4.53
C MET A 328 19.36 -13.09 3.38
N LEU A 329 20.38 -13.94 3.31
CA LEU A 329 21.38 -13.90 2.24
C LEU A 329 20.75 -14.12 0.87
N GLU A 330 19.82 -15.07 0.76
CA GLU A 330 19.09 -15.33 -0.48
C GLU A 330 18.29 -14.09 -0.94
N LYS A 331 17.53 -13.46 -0.03
CA LYS A 331 16.78 -12.22 -0.33
C LYS A 331 17.73 -11.08 -0.74
N VAL A 332 18.86 -10.92 -0.06
CA VAL A 332 19.87 -9.91 -0.42
C VAL A 332 20.43 -10.18 -1.81
N VAL A 333 20.79 -11.42 -2.16
CA VAL A 333 21.30 -11.78 -3.50
C VAL A 333 20.25 -11.52 -4.58
N ASN A 334 19.00 -11.92 -4.34
CA ASN A 334 17.89 -11.64 -5.27
C ASN A 334 17.69 -10.13 -5.50
N ILE A 335 17.91 -9.31 -4.47
CA ILE A 335 17.80 -7.86 -4.56
C ILE A 335 18.98 -7.24 -5.30
N LEU A 336 20.20 -7.67 -5.00
CA LEU A 336 21.42 -7.22 -5.69
C LEU A 336 21.36 -7.51 -7.20
N THR A 337 20.68 -8.60 -7.59
CA THR A 337 20.59 -9.04 -8.99
C THR A 337 19.39 -8.46 -9.74
N LYS A 338 18.24 -8.24 -9.09
CA LYS A 338 17.00 -7.79 -9.75
C LYS A 338 16.75 -6.28 -9.69
N SER A 339 17.42 -5.54 -8.81
CA SER A 339 17.10 -4.14 -8.62
C SER A 339 17.79 -3.18 -9.56
N LYS A 340 16.96 -2.38 -10.24
CA LYS A 340 17.36 -1.28 -11.11
C LYS A 340 17.85 -0.08 -10.29
N THR A 341 17.21 0.22 -9.15
CA THR A 341 17.52 1.37 -8.30
C THR A 341 18.91 1.27 -7.66
N LEU A 342 19.32 0.06 -7.25
CA LEU A 342 20.65 -0.18 -6.67
C LEU A 342 21.78 0.14 -7.65
N PHE A 343 21.62 -0.25 -8.92
CA PHE A 343 22.59 0.04 -9.96
C PHE A 343 22.84 1.55 -10.10
N TRP A 344 21.76 2.34 -10.18
CA TRP A 344 21.82 3.80 -10.28
C TRP A 344 22.41 4.44 -9.02
N PHE A 345 22.13 3.88 -7.85
CA PHE A 345 22.73 4.32 -6.60
C PHE A 345 24.25 4.07 -6.56
N ILE A 346 24.73 2.91 -7.02
CA ILE A 346 26.18 2.64 -7.10
C ILE A 346 26.84 3.61 -8.08
N LEU A 347 26.25 3.85 -9.25
CA LEU A 347 26.75 4.82 -10.22
C LEU A 347 26.81 6.24 -9.61
N PHE A 348 25.77 6.64 -8.87
CA PHE A 348 25.74 7.89 -8.12
C PHE A 348 26.91 8.00 -7.14
N LEU A 349 27.18 6.96 -6.34
CA LEU A 349 28.32 6.94 -5.40
C LEU A 349 29.67 7.03 -6.12
N LEU A 350 29.83 6.37 -7.27
CA LEU A 350 31.07 6.43 -8.06
C LEU A 350 31.32 7.85 -8.62
N ILE A 351 30.28 8.52 -9.11
CA ILE A 351 30.36 9.90 -9.60
C ILE A 351 30.62 10.87 -8.46
N LEU A 352 29.95 10.68 -7.33
CA LEU A 352 30.23 11.45 -6.12
C LEU A 352 31.70 11.29 -5.72
N ARG A 353 32.21 10.05 -5.62
CA ARG A 353 33.62 9.78 -5.32
C ARG A 353 34.57 10.54 -6.24
N TYR A 354 34.30 10.61 -7.54
CA TYR A 354 35.14 11.36 -8.49
C TYR A 354 35.16 12.87 -8.20
N HIS A 355 34.04 13.42 -7.74
CA HIS A 355 33.93 14.84 -7.38
C HIS A 355 34.49 15.19 -6.00
N ILE A 356 34.63 14.21 -5.13
CA ILE A 356 34.95 14.40 -3.72
C ILE A 356 36.44 14.11 -3.52
N GLY A 357 37.22 15.15 -3.24
CA GLY A 357 38.62 14.99 -2.86
C GLY A 357 38.79 14.02 -1.68
N LYS A 358 39.98 13.43 -1.54
CA LYS A 358 40.26 12.26 -0.67
C LYS A 358 39.85 12.39 0.82
N ASN A 359 39.54 13.59 1.32
CA ASN A 359 39.30 13.86 2.75
C ASN A 359 37.81 14.02 3.13
N ARG A 360 36.87 13.63 2.26
CA ARG A 360 35.41 13.84 2.48
C ARG A 360 34.58 12.55 2.34
N TYR A 361 35.20 11.38 2.52
CA TYR A 361 34.54 10.07 2.42
C TYR A 361 33.72 9.68 3.65
N LEU A 362 34.03 10.23 4.83
CA LEU A 362 33.37 9.86 6.08
C LEU A 362 31.82 9.87 6.01
N PRO A 363 31.14 10.94 5.55
CA PRO A 363 29.67 10.92 5.45
C PRO A 363 29.16 9.89 4.43
N ILE A 364 29.90 9.63 3.33
CA ILE A 364 29.53 8.56 2.39
C ILE A 364 29.55 7.22 3.12
N CYS A 365 30.65 6.90 3.80
CA CYS A 365 30.78 5.64 4.53
C CYS A 365 29.69 5.51 5.59
N LEU A 366 29.45 6.54 6.39
CA LEU A 366 28.43 6.51 7.45
C LEU A 366 27.00 6.34 6.89
N CYS A 367 26.64 7.10 5.84
CA CYS A 367 25.32 6.96 5.22
C CYS A 367 25.15 5.59 4.54
N VAL A 368 26.18 5.05 3.88
CA VAL A 368 26.14 3.71 3.28
C VAL A 368 26.06 2.61 4.35
N ILE A 369 26.85 2.69 5.41
CA ILE A 369 26.78 1.75 6.54
C ILE A 369 25.38 1.77 7.17
N TYR A 370 24.83 2.96 7.40
CA TYR A 370 23.48 3.08 7.96
C TYR A 370 22.41 2.52 7.02
N THR A 371 22.53 2.75 5.71
CA THR A 371 21.67 2.12 4.69
C THR A 371 21.76 0.60 4.81
N LEU A 372 22.98 0.03 4.78
CA LEU A 372 23.18 -1.42 4.89
C LEU A 372 22.65 -1.99 6.21
N ALA A 373 22.74 -1.24 7.31
CA ALA A 373 22.18 -1.64 8.60
C ALA A 373 20.64 -1.73 8.58
N ILE A 374 19.96 -0.74 7.97
CA ILE A 374 18.50 -0.79 7.76
C ILE A 374 18.13 -2.01 6.91
N LEU A 375 18.85 -2.20 5.80
CA LEU A 375 18.59 -3.32 4.89
C LEU A 375 18.77 -4.66 5.61
N PHE A 376 19.87 -4.81 6.34
CA PHE A 376 20.16 -6.00 7.12
C PHE A 376 19.07 -6.26 8.16
N LEU A 377 18.65 -5.23 8.91
CA LEU A 377 17.61 -5.36 9.92
C LEU A 377 16.30 -5.86 9.32
N PHE A 378 15.81 -5.24 8.24
CA PHE A 378 14.56 -5.66 7.61
C PHE A 378 14.65 -7.05 6.96
N SER A 379 15.81 -7.41 6.39
CA SER A 379 16.04 -8.77 5.89
C SER A 379 16.04 -9.80 7.01
N PHE A 380 16.70 -9.50 8.13
CA PHE A 380 16.78 -10.39 9.29
C PHE A 380 15.40 -10.61 9.94
N LEU A 381 14.58 -9.57 9.95
CA LEU A 381 13.17 -9.63 10.39
C LEU A 381 12.25 -10.30 9.36
N GLY A 382 12.76 -10.72 8.19
CA GLY A 382 11.97 -11.35 7.13
C GLY A 382 11.12 -10.37 6.29
N ARG A 383 11.13 -9.07 6.61
CA ARG A 383 10.24 -8.03 6.07
C ARG A 383 10.88 -7.12 5.02
N MET A 384 11.85 -7.61 4.26
CA MET A 384 12.47 -6.81 3.21
C MET A 384 11.55 -6.64 2.01
N MET A 385 10.92 -5.47 1.89
CA MET A 385 9.98 -5.12 0.81
C MET A 385 10.57 -4.03 -0.11
N LEU A 386 10.30 -4.12 -1.43
CA LEU A 386 10.77 -3.14 -2.43
C LEU A 386 10.46 -1.69 -2.04
N ARG A 387 9.24 -1.44 -1.55
CA ARG A 387 8.74 -0.15 -1.07
C ARG A 387 9.46 0.46 0.13
N VAL A 388 10.34 -0.28 0.82
CA VAL A 388 11.12 0.22 1.97
C VAL A 388 12.56 0.51 1.57
N TRP A 389 13.20 -0.41 0.84
CA TRP A 389 14.63 -0.33 0.63
C TRP A 389 15.02 0.61 -0.53
N GLU A 390 14.22 0.71 -1.60
CA GLU A 390 14.50 1.66 -2.69
C GLU A 390 14.42 3.12 -2.20
N PRO A 391 13.39 3.52 -1.42
CA PRO A 391 13.39 4.84 -0.81
C PRO A 391 14.52 5.05 0.20
N THR A 392 14.99 4.00 0.89
CA THR A 392 16.16 4.09 1.77
C THR A 392 17.44 4.45 1.00
N LEU A 393 17.65 3.87 -0.18
CA LEU A 393 18.74 4.27 -1.09
C LEU A 393 18.60 5.74 -1.51
N LEU A 394 17.37 6.18 -1.80
CA LEU A 394 17.08 7.55 -2.19
C LEU A 394 17.34 8.54 -1.04
N CYS A 395 17.02 8.18 0.21
CA CYS A 395 17.37 8.95 1.39
C CYS A 395 18.88 9.15 1.52
N CYS A 396 19.65 8.07 1.33
CA CYS A 396 21.11 8.12 1.33
C CYS A 396 21.62 9.08 0.23
N ALA A 397 21.14 8.92 -1.01
CA ALA A 397 21.54 9.77 -2.13
C ALA A 397 21.18 11.25 -1.92
N GLY A 398 19.93 11.53 -1.53
CA GLY A 398 19.43 12.89 -1.30
C GLY A 398 20.17 13.62 -0.19
N MET A 399 20.52 12.93 0.90
CA MET A 399 21.28 13.53 2.00
C MET A 399 22.74 13.77 1.62
N LEU A 400 23.35 12.87 0.84
CA LEU A 400 24.70 13.08 0.32
C LEU A 400 24.77 14.28 -0.65
N LEU A 401 23.72 14.57 -1.44
CA LEU A 401 23.66 15.79 -2.26
C LEU A 401 23.83 17.08 -1.46
N LEU A 402 23.43 17.10 -0.18
CA LEU A 402 23.50 18.29 0.69
C LEU A 402 24.87 18.51 1.32
N TYR A 403 25.70 17.47 1.42
CA TYR A 403 26.99 17.56 2.11
C TYR A 403 28.04 18.29 1.29
N PHE A 404 27.99 18.19 -0.04
CA PHE A 404 29.04 18.68 -0.91
C PHE A 404 28.79 20.12 -1.35
N GLU A 405 29.20 21.08 -0.51
CA GLU A 405 29.53 22.43 -0.96
C GLU A 405 30.99 22.40 -1.47
N PRO A 406 31.24 22.50 -2.79
CA PRO A 406 32.60 22.37 -3.28
C PRO A 406 33.35 23.69 -3.05
N ASP A 407 34.38 23.64 -2.19
CA ASP A 407 35.43 24.66 -2.06
C ASP A 407 36.24 24.67 -3.38
N MET A 408 35.72 25.34 -4.41
CA MET A 408 36.31 25.36 -5.77
C MET A 408 37.27 26.52 -6.01
N GLU A 409 37.58 27.33 -5.00
CA GLU A 409 38.64 28.35 -5.10
C GLU A 409 40.02 27.76 -5.41
N LYS A 410 40.20 26.43 -5.32
CA LYS A 410 41.45 25.75 -5.71
C LYS A 410 41.48 25.14 -7.10
N VAL A 411 40.37 25.12 -7.85
CA VAL A 411 40.35 24.57 -9.22
C VAL A 411 40.30 25.69 -10.28
N SER A 412 40.15 26.96 -9.88
CA SER A 412 40.33 28.13 -10.77
C SER A 412 41.80 28.47 -11.06
N GLY A 413 42.76 27.65 -10.64
CA GLY A 413 44.19 27.80 -10.95
C GLY A 413 44.59 27.48 -12.40
N TYR A 414 43.63 27.29 -13.31
CA TYR A 414 43.87 27.33 -14.75
C TYR A 414 43.29 28.61 -15.37
N CYS A 415 43.52 29.76 -14.73
CA CYS A 415 43.61 31.01 -15.47
C CYS A 415 45.01 31.02 -16.11
N ILE A 416 45.13 30.45 -17.31
CA ILE A 416 46.28 30.73 -18.16
C ILE A 416 46.16 32.20 -18.54
N GLU A 417 47.03 33.04 -17.99
CA GLU A 417 47.29 34.37 -18.54
C GLU A 417 47.75 34.17 -19.99
N VAL A 418 46.86 34.49 -20.93
CA VAL A 418 47.19 34.47 -22.35
C VAL A 418 47.93 35.77 -22.65
N SER A 419 49.24 35.73 -22.44
CA SER A 419 50.17 36.53 -23.24
C SER A 419 50.84 35.60 -24.25
N GLY A 420 50.61 35.88 -25.55
CA GLY A 420 51.45 35.38 -26.64
C GLY A 420 51.41 33.88 -26.99
N ILE A 421 50.47 33.52 -27.87
CA ILE A 421 50.66 32.61 -29.03
C ILE A 421 51.58 31.38 -28.80
N LYS A 422 50.98 30.23 -28.39
CA LYS A 422 51.27 28.84 -28.87
C LYS A 422 50.40 27.80 -28.14
N LEU A 423 49.07 27.93 -28.18
CA LEU A 423 48.17 27.03 -27.43
C LEU A 423 46.97 26.52 -28.27
N LYS A 424 47.21 26.02 -29.49
CA LYS A 424 46.13 25.56 -30.38
C LYS A 424 46.01 24.05 -30.57
N ARG A 425 47.10 23.27 -30.47
CA ARG A 425 47.07 21.82 -30.78
C ARG A 425 46.76 20.94 -29.57
N GLU A 426 47.43 21.14 -28.42
CA GLU A 426 47.17 20.32 -27.22
C GLU A 426 45.82 20.62 -26.57
N MET A 427 45.37 21.88 -26.61
CA MET A 427 44.02 22.24 -26.17
C MET A 427 42.92 21.64 -27.06
N GLN A 428 43.13 21.53 -28.37
CA GLN A 428 42.17 20.84 -29.25
C GLN A 428 42.12 19.33 -28.96
N THR A 429 43.26 18.71 -28.67
CA THR A 429 43.31 17.29 -28.28
C THR A 429 42.63 17.06 -26.93
N LEU A 430 42.92 17.88 -25.91
CA LEU A 430 42.25 17.83 -24.60
C LEU A 430 40.74 18.12 -24.72
N PHE A 431 40.33 19.07 -25.56
CA PHE A 431 38.91 19.35 -25.81
C PHE A 431 38.23 18.19 -26.55
N SER A 432 38.91 17.56 -27.52
CA SER A 432 38.40 16.36 -28.21
C SER A 432 38.32 15.15 -27.30
N ILE A 433 39.26 14.96 -26.37
CA ILE A 433 39.25 13.89 -25.36
C ILE A 433 38.12 14.14 -24.37
N MET A 434 37.96 15.37 -23.87
CA MET A 434 36.85 15.73 -22.99
C MET A 434 35.47 15.61 -23.66
N VAL A 435 35.34 15.90 -24.96
CA VAL A 435 34.10 15.69 -25.72
C VAL A 435 33.87 14.20 -25.97
N ARG A 436 34.91 13.44 -26.33
CA ARG A 436 34.86 11.99 -26.56
C ARG A 436 34.47 11.22 -25.29
N ASP A 437 35.06 11.56 -24.14
CA ASP A 437 34.74 10.94 -22.85
C ASP A 437 33.31 11.22 -22.42
N ARG A 438 32.79 12.42 -22.71
CA ARG A 438 31.37 12.76 -22.45
C ARG A 438 30.42 11.98 -23.35
N ILE A 439 30.76 11.80 -24.63
CA ILE A 439 29.97 11.00 -25.57
C ILE A 439 29.99 9.51 -25.15
N ILE A 440 31.15 8.98 -24.74
CA ILE A 440 31.27 7.60 -24.25
C ILE A 440 30.46 7.42 -22.97
N ILE A 441 30.54 8.34 -22.00
CA ILE A 441 29.74 8.26 -20.77
C ILE A 441 28.25 8.38 -21.08
N ALA A 442 27.84 9.28 -21.97
CA ALA A 442 26.44 9.39 -22.39
C ALA A 442 25.96 8.10 -23.07
N ALA A 443 26.76 7.52 -23.98
CA ALA A 443 26.46 6.24 -24.61
C ALA A 443 26.37 5.10 -23.58
N ILE A 444 27.27 5.06 -22.59
CA ILE A 444 27.22 4.11 -21.48
C ILE A 444 25.93 4.30 -20.67
N VAL A 445 25.57 5.53 -20.30
CA VAL A 445 24.33 5.81 -19.56
C VAL A 445 23.10 5.39 -20.37
N CYS A 446 23.08 5.61 -21.69
CA CYS A 446 22.01 5.14 -22.58
C CYS A 446 21.96 3.61 -22.65
N LEU A 447 23.10 2.92 -22.80
CA LEU A 447 23.19 1.46 -22.78
C LEU A 447 22.77 0.88 -21.42
N LEU A 448 23.08 1.57 -20.32
CA LEU A 448 22.68 1.20 -18.97
C LEU A 448 21.18 1.44 -18.71
N ALA A 449 20.62 2.52 -19.26
CA ALA A 449 19.17 2.75 -19.28
C ALA A 449 18.42 1.67 -20.09
N PHE A 450 19.04 1.15 -21.16
CA PHE A 450 18.55 -0.01 -21.89
C PHE A 450 18.59 -1.29 -21.03
N LYS A 451 19.75 -1.59 -20.42
CA LYS A 451 19.93 -2.77 -19.54
C LYS A 451 19.01 -2.78 -18.33
N THR A 452 18.76 -1.61 -17.74
CA THR A 452 17.84 -1.46 -16.59
C THR A 452 16.38 -1.43 -17.03
N GLY A 453 16.06 -1.61 -18.31
CA GLY A 453 14.69 -1.60 -18.83
C GLY A 453 13.97 -0.26 -18.67
N VAL A 454 14.71 0.83 -18.39
CA VAL A 454 14.16 2.20 -18.41
C VAL A 454 13.76 2.53 -19.84
N PHE A 455 14.54 2.10 -20.84
CA PHE A 455 14.17 2.26 -22.24
C PHE A 455 12.91 1.47 -22.60
N GLN A 456 12.75 0.26 -22.06
CA GLN A 456 11.52 -0.53 -22.25
C GLN A 456 10.30 0.18 -21.64
N MET A 457 10.45 0.76 -20.43
CA MET A 457 9.40 1.59 -19.81
C MET A 457 9.06 2.81 -20.67
N VAL A 458 10.07 3.51 -21.21
CA VAL A 458 9.86 4.66 -22.10
C VAL A 458 9.25 4.25 -23.44
N SER A 459 9.60 3.07 -23.97
CA SER A 459 8.97 2.54 -25.20
C SER A 459 7.52 2.09 -24.96
N GLN A 460 7.13 1.90 -23.70
CA GLN A 460 5.77 1.59 -23.27
C GLN A 460 5.03 2.86 -22.79
N VAL A 461 5.46 4.05 -23.21
CA VAL A 461 4.71 5.28 -22.94
C VAL A 461 3.28 5.10 -23.41
N GLN A 462 2.36 5.26 -22.47
CA GLN A 462 0.93 5.20 -22.68
C GLN A 462 0.37 6.58 -22.37
N LEU A 463 -0.59 7.04 -23.17
CA LEU A 463 -1.39 8.18 -22.75
C LEU A 463 -2.10 7.75 -21.45
N PRO A 464 -2.07 8.58 -20.38
CA PRO A 464 -2.80 8.27 -19.17
C PRO A 464 -4.29 8.13 -19.52
N ASN A 465 -4.80 6.90 -19.55
CA ASN A 465 -6.23 6.67 -19.65
C ASN A 465 -6.86 6.84 -18.26
N TYR A 466 -8.08 7.35 -18.25
CA TYR A 466 -8.85 7.60 -17.03
C TYR A 466 -9.20 6.28 -16.33
N SER A 467 -9.55 5.28 -17.14
CA SER A 467 -9.62 3.89 -16.76
C SER A 467 -8.27 3.22 -17.01
N ASP A 468 -7.69 2.63 -15.97
CA ASP A 468 -6.59 1.71 -16.18
C ASP A 468 -7.20 0.37 -16.59
N ASP A 469 -7.47 0.18 -17.89
CA ASP A 469 -8.13 -1.00 -18.48
C ASP A 469 -7.33 -2.32 -18.31
N ARG A 470 -6.36 -2.35 -17.39
CA ARG A 470 -5.45 -3.48 -17.19
C ARG A 470 -6.09 -4.66 -16.46
N ASP A 471 -7.30 -4.50 -15.93
CA ASP A 471 -8.08 -5.59 -15.34
C ASP A 471 -9.59 -5.34 -15.49
N GLU A 472 -10.10 -5.37 -16.74
CA GLU A 472 -11.53 -5.26 -17.07
C GLU A 472 -12.39 -6.22 -16.23
N LEU A 473 -11.85 -7.39 -15.89
CA LEU A 473 -12.48 -8.44 -15.10
C LEU A 473 -12.68 -8.04 -13.63
N MET A 474 -11.64 -7.49 -13.00
CA MET A 474 -11.80 -6.93 -11.65
C MET A 474 -12.80 -5.79 -11.68
N ARG A 475 -12.66 -4.84 -12.61
CA ARG A 475 -13.57 -3.70 -12.74
C ARG A 475 -15.02 -4.15 -12.87
N SER A 476 -15.31 -5.14 -13.70
CA SER A 476 -16.69 -5.63 -13.89
C SER A 476 -17.24 -6.31 -12.64
N ARG A 477 -16.41 -6.98 -11.82
CA ARG A 477 -16.82 -7.42 -10.47
C ARG A 477 -17.27 -6.23 -9.60
N ALA A 478 -16.50 -5.14 -9.59
CA ALA A 478 -16.84 -3.96 -8.80
C ALA A 478 -18.11 -3.26 -9.30
N GLU A 479 -18.28 -3.14 -10.63
CA GLU A 479 -19.47 -2.59 -11.26
C GLU A 479 -20.70 -3.46 -10.99
N TYR A 480 -20.59 -4.78 -11.09
CA TYR A 480 -21.67 -5.70 -10.77
C TYR A 480 -22.15 -5.57 -9.32
N ILE A 481 -21.22 -5.49 -8.36
CA ILE A 481 -21.55 -5.29 -6.94
C ILE A 481 -22.27 -3.94 -6.75
N ASN A 482 -21.78 -2.89 -7.39
CA ASN A 482 -22.37 -1.56 -7.31
C ASN A 482 -23.78 -1.52 -7.94
N ASP A 483 -23.97 -2.19 -9.08
CA ASP A 483 -25.25 -2.25 -9.80
C ASP A 483 -26.29 -3.13 -9.08
N THR A 484 -25.84 -4.02 -8.19
CA THR A 484 -26.69 -4.88 -7.35
C THR A 484 -26.79 -4.38 -5.91
N SER A 485 -26.94 -3.06 -5.74
CA SER A 485 -26.99 -2.36 -4.44
C SER A 485 -27.97 -2.91 -3.39
N GLN A 486 -29.01 -3.65 -3.80
CA GLN A 486 -29.94 -4.35 -2.90
C GLN A 486 -29.35 -5.57 -2.18
N ARG A 487 -28.20 -6.08 -2.64
CA ARG A 487 -27.50 -7.24 -2.06
C ARG A 487 -26.37 -6.77 -1.16
N ILE A 488 -26.15 -7.46 -0.06
CA ILE A 488 -25.04 -7.22 0.87
C ILE A 488 -23.92 -8.23 0.56
N TYR A 489 -22.76 -7.74 0.15
CA TYR A 489 -21.59 -8.57 -0.14
C TYR A 489 -20.66 -8.61 1.06
N LEU A 490 -20.50 -9.78 1.66
CA LEU A 490 -19.57 -10.04 2.76
C LEU A 490 -18.45 -10.92 2.23
N LEU A 491 -17.31 -10.32 1.87
CA LEU A 491 -16.31 -10.96 1.02
C LEU A 491 -15.14 -11.49 1.86
N SER A 492 -14.84 -12.77 1.67
CA SER A 492 -13.73 -13.48 2.32
C SER A 492 -12.39 -12.97 1.82
N TRP A 493 -12.27 -12.64 0.54
CA TRP A 493 -11.12 -11.91 0.05
C TRP A 493 -11.46 -10.42 -0.09
N PRO A 494 -10.58 -9.53 0.39
CA PRO A 494 -10.76 -8.14 0.09
C PRO A 494 -10.53 -8.04 -1.40
N LEU A 495 -11.60 -7.67 -2.10
CA LEU A 495 -11.61 -7.25 -3.48
C LEU A 495 -10.26 -6.57 -3.85
N ILE A 496 -9.80 -5.64 -3.01
CA ILE A 496 -8.74 -4.68 -3.33
C ILE A 496 -7.32 -5.25 -3.09
N HIS A 497 -7.16 -6.50 -2.64
CA HIS A 497 -5.90 -7.00 -2.07
C HIS A 497 -5.10 -8.02 -2.90
N HIS A 498 -5.31 -8.15 -4.21
CA HIS A 498 -4.53 -9.07 -5.06
C HIS A 498 -3.20 -8.48 -5.57
N PRO A 499 -2.00 -8.75 -5.01
CA PRO A 499 -0.76 -8.67 -5.78
C PRO A 499 -0.66 -9.90 -6.71
N PRO A 500 -0.27 -9.76 -7.99
CA PRO A 500 0.31 -8.59 -8.66
C PRO A 500 -0.70 -7.67 -9.38
N TYR A 501 -2.00 -7.81 -9.13
CA TYR A 501 -3.06 -7.14 -9.89
C TYR A 501 -3.30 -5.71 -9.38
N PRO A 502 -3.48 -4.71 -10.27
CA PRO A 502 -3.89 -3.36 -9.88
C PRO A 502 -5.28 -3.41 -9.22
N GLY A 503 -5.59 -2.47 -8.32
CA GLY A 503 -6.95 -2.37 -7.78
C GLY A 503 -7.99 -2.13 -8.89
N PHE A 504 -9.28 -2.34 -8.59
CA PHE A 504 -10.42 -2.19 -9.52
C PHE A 504 -10.51 -0.88 -10.29
N PHE A 505 -9.84 0.15 -9.79
CA PHE A 505 -9.89 1.49 -10.34
C PHE A 505 -8.51 1.93 -10.74
N GLY A 506 -8.48 2.64 -11.87
CA GLY A 506 -7.24 3.27 -12.30
C GLY A 506 -6.73 4.25 -11.24
N ILE A 507 -5.41 4.40 -11.15
CA ILE A 507 -4.80 5.38 -10.25
C ILE A 507 -5.26 6.83 -10.54
N TRP A 508 -5.80 7.08 -11.73
CA TRP A 508 -6.30 8.40 -12.14
C TRP A 508 -7.80 8.55 -11.98
N GLU A 509 -8.51 7.46 -11.66
CA GLU A 509 -9.95 7.42 -11.57
C GLU A 509 -10.41 8.00 -10.22
N PRO A 510 -11.27 9.03 -10.21
CA PRO A 510 -11.97 9.42 -9.02
C PRO A 510 -13.03 8.39 -8.67
N LEU A 511 -13.16 8.10 -7.38
CA LEU A 511 -14.19 7.20 -6.88
C LEU A 511 -15.42 8.01 -6.51
N PRO A 512 -16.62 7.66 -7.04
CA PRO A 512 -17.86 8.29 -6.61
C PRO A 512 -18.08 8.11 -5.10
N ALA A 513 -18.73 9.09 -4.49
CA ALA A 513 -19.30 8.89 -3.17
C ALA A 513 -20.34 7.76 -3.24
N ALA A 514 -20.39 6.93 -2.20
CA ALA A 514 -21.25 5.75 -2.08
C ALA A 514 -20.94 4.55 -3.02
N TYR A 515 -19.77 4.55 -3.65
CA TYR A 515 -19.37 3.45 -4.53
C TYR A 515 -19.09 2.16 -3.75
N MET A 516 -19.80 1.09 -4.08
CA MET A 516 -19.76 -0.22 -3.38
C MET A 516 -20.03 -0.11 -1.87
N ASP A 517 -20.98 0.72 -1.46
CA ASP A 517 -21.40 0.82 -0.05
C ASP A 517 -22.06 -0.47 0.47
N ASN A 518 -22.40 -1.40 -0.42
CA ASN A 518 -22.95 -2.71 -0.11
C ASN A 518 -21.89 -3.82 -0.01
N ALA A 519 -20.58 -3.50 -0.10
CA ALA A 519 -19.49 -4.46 0.02
C ALA A 519 -18.68 -4.26 1.30
N PHE A 520 -18.49 -5.36 2.04
CA PHE A 520 -17.82 -5.39 3.33
C PHE A 520 -16.80 -6.53 3.36
N ALA A 521 -15.63 -6.26 3.92
CA ALA A 521 -14.58 -7.26 4.07
C ALA A 521 -14.81 -8.14 5.30
N LEU A 522 -14.62 -9.44 5.14
CA LEU A 522 -14.54 -10.43 6.22
C LEU A 522 -13.09 -10.79 6.59
N SER A 523 -12.11 -10.15 5.95
CA SER A 523 -10.71 -10.51 6.10
C SER A 523 -9.79 -9.32 6.29
N ASN A 524 -8.52 -9.65 6.45
CA ASN A 524 -7.41 -8.70 6.57
C ASN A 524 -7.63 -7.58 7.63
N TRP A 525 -7.04 -6.40 7.40
CA TRP A 525 -7.03 -5.29 8.36
C TRP A 525 -8.28 -4.42 8.26
N ASP A 526 -9.06 -4.54 7.19
CA ASP A 526 -10.22 -3.73 6.88
C ASP A 526 -11.52 -4.23 7.51
N ALA A 527 -11.64 -5.55 7.74
CA ALA A 527 -12.84 -6.17 8.34
C ALA A 527 -13.32 -5.53 9.64
N ARG A 528 -12.41 -5.00 10.46
CA ARG A 528 -12.75 -4.39 11.77
C ARG A 528 -12.52 -2.89 11.83
N THR A 529 -12.33 -2.23 10.69
CA THR A 529 -12.25 -0.76 10.69
C THR A 529 -13.54 -0.18 11.28
N PRO A 530 -13.47 0.93 12.05
CA PRO A 530 -14.67 1.54 12.60
C PRO A 530 -15.69 1.94 11.53
N GLY A 531 -15.23 2.33 10.34
CA GLY A 531 -16.10 2.60 9.18
C GLY A 531 -16.86 1.37 8.72
N ASN A 532 -16.19 0.22 8.58
CA ASN A 532 -16.82 -1.05 8.19
C ASN A 532 -17.85 -1.50 9.23
N LEU A 533 -17.47 -1.53 10.51
CA LEU A 533 -18.36 -1.95 11.60
C LEU A 533 -19.56 -1.02 11.77
N LYS A 534 -19.38 0.30 11.63
CA LYS A 534 -20.49 1.26 11.66
C LYS A 534 -21.49 0.98 10.55
N SER A 535 -21.01 0.75 9.33
CA SER A 535 -21.85 0.50 8.17
C SER A 535 -22.62 -0.83 8.29
N LEU A 536 -21.97 -1.89 8.80
CA LEU A 536 -22.63 -3.15 9.13
C LEU A 536 -23.71 -2.99 10.21
N ASN A 537 -23.42 -2.24 11.28
CA ASN A 537 -24.40 -1.96 12.33
C ASN A 537 -25.61 -1.17 11.82
N GLU A 538 -25.43 -0.24 10.87
CA GLU A 538 -26.52 0.48 10.21
C GLU A 538 -27.44 -0.45 9.40
N LEU A 539 -26.93 -1.60 8.94
CA LEU A 539 -27.68 -2.67 8.29
C LEU A 539 -28.26 -3.71 9.29
N GLY A 540 -28.08 -3.49 10.60
CA GLY A 540 -28.49 -4.42 11.65
C GLY A 540 -27.64 -5.69 11.72
N ILE A 541 -26.37 -5.63 11.29
CA ILE A 541 -25.42 -6.75 11.30
C ILE A 541 -24.41 -6.53 12.42
N GLU A 542 -24.52 -7.31 13.50
CA GLU A 542 -23.56 -7.28 14.63
C GLU A 542 -22.35 -8.21 14.37
N ASN A 543 -22.62 -9.47 14.00
CA ASN A 543 -21.62 -10.44 13.57
C ASN A 543 -21.80 -10.72 12.07
N PRO A 544 -20.87 -10.27 11.20
CA PRO A 544 -21.03 -10.45 9.76
C PRO A 544 -20.95 -11.92 9.33
N VAL A 545 -20.30 -12.78 10.10
CA VAL A 545 -20.21 -14.22 9.79
C VAL A 545 -21.52 -14.94 10.10
N GLU A 546 -22.18 -14.55 11.18
CA GLU A 546 -23.54 -15.04 11.48
C GLU A 546 -24.56 -14.54 10.44
N ALA A 547 -24.44 -13.29 10.02
CA ALA A 547 -25.29 -12.71 8.98
C ALA A 547 -25.13 -13.43 7.63
N LEU A 548 -23.93 -13.96 7.33
CA LEU A 548 -23.66 -14.70 6.10
C LEU A 548 -24.49 -15.98 5.96
N ILE A 549 -24.87 -16.61 7.07
CA ILE A 549 -25.60 -17.90 7.09
C ILE A 549 -27.09 -17.78 7.42
N ASN A 550 -27.50 -16.66 8.03
CA ASN A 550 -28.85 -16.47 8.56
C ASN A 550 -29.69 -15.44 7.77
N ARG A 551 -29.07 -14.58 6.95
CA ARG A 551 -29.79 -13.58 6.16
C ARG A 551 -29.94 -14.03 4.70
N ALA A 552 -31.05 -13.61 4.08
CA ALA A 552 -31.37 -13.94 2.70
C ALA A 552 -30.69 -13.00 1.67
N ASP A 553 -30.32 -11.79 2.11
CA ASP A 553 -29.77 -10.71 1.31
C ASP A 553 -28.23 -10.64 1.33
N THR A 554 -27.57 -11.56 2.04
CA THR A 554 -26.11 -11.65 2.13
C THR A 554 -25.54 -12.62 1.10
N TYR A 555 -24.44 -12.20 0.47
CA TYR A 555 -23.72 -12.94 -0.58
C TYR A 555 -22.22 -12.87 -0.32
N SER A 556 -21.47 -13.83 -0.85
CA SER A 556 -20.02 -13.88 -0.69
C SER A 556 -19.35 -14.47 -1.93
N ASP A 557 -18.02 -14.51 -1.91
CA ASP A 557 -17.19 -15.33 -2.78
C ASP A 557 -17.02 -16.72 -2.18
N TYR A 558 -16.90 -17.74 -3.03
CA TYR A 558 -16.63 -19.10 -2.54
C TYR A 558 -15.20 -19.19 -2.01
N GLU A 559 -15.07 -19.58 -0.74
CA GLU A 559 -13.80 -20.04 -0.20
C GLU A 559 -14.01 -21.28 0.69
N GLN A 560 -13.28 -22.34 0.36
CA GLN A 560 -13.42 -23.66 0.99
C GLN A 560 -13.09 -23.62 2.48
N ARG A 561 -12.05 -22.88 2.86
CA ARG A 561 -11.62 -22.72 4.26
C ARG A 561 -12.69 -22.00 5.10
N MET A 562 -13.36 -21.00 4.50
CA MET A 562 -14.48 -20.32 5.14
C MET A 562 -15.69 -21.25 5.27
N HIS A 563 -15.99 -22.06 4.26
CA HIS A 563 -17.09 -23.05 4.36
C HIS A 563 -16.83 -24.05 5.49
N GLN A 564 -15.60 -24.58 5.59
CA GLN A 564 -15.22 -25.48 6.66
C GLN A 564 -15.34 -24.80 8.03
N PHE A 565 -14.87 -23.56 8.16
CA PHE A 565 -15.00 -22.78 9.41
C PHE A 565 -16.46 -22.65 9.86
N LEU A 566 -17.35 -22.28 8.94
CA LEU A 566 -18.79 -22.15 9.24
C LEU A 566 -19.36 -23.46 9.77
N LYS A 567 -18.99 -24.59 9.16
CA LYS A 567 -19.44 -25.93 9.60
C LYS A 567 -18.91 -26.32 10.97
N GLU A 568 -17.67 -25.95 11.29
CA GLU A 568 -17.05 -26.26 12.57
C GLU A 568 -17.60 -25.39 13.70
N HIS A 569 -17.81 -24.09 13.46
CA HIS A 569 -18.18 -23.11 14.50
C HIS A 569 -19.68 -22.95 14.71
N TYR A 570 -20.49 -22.99 13.65
CA TYR A 570 -21.92 -22.69 13.72
C TYR A 570 -22.79 -23.94 13.60
N ASN A 571 -22.73 -24.65 12.47
CA ASN A 571 -23.52 -25.88 12.27
C ASN A 571 -22.91 -26.76 11.18
N LYS A 572 -22.66 -28.04 11.51
CA LYS A 572 -22.07 -29.04 10.59
C LYS A 572 -22.82 -29.24 9.26
N ASN A 573 -24.11 -28.87 9.21
CA ASN A 573 -24.97 -29.02 8.04
C ASN A 573 -25.10 -27.71 7.23
N ILE A 574 -24.28 -26.68 7.50
CA ILE A 574 -24.23 -25.48 6.67
C ILE A 574 -23.85 -25.84 5.23
N THR A 575 -24.65 -25.32 4.31
CA THR A 575 -24.50 -25.51 2.87
C THR A 575 -23.91 -24.27 2.22
N VAL A 576 -23.53 -24.42 0.96
CA VAL A 576 -23.18 -23.29 0.10
C VAL A 576 -23.77 -23.55 -1.29
N SER A 577 -24.34 -22.50 -1.88
CA SER A 577 -24.95 -22.55 -3.20
C SER A 577 -24.37 -21.45 -4.06
N LYS A 578 -23.90 -21.79 -5.27
CA LYS A 578 -23.55 -20.80 -6.28
C LYS A 578 -24.85 -20.33 -6.95
N VAL A 579 -25.09 -19.03 -6.82
CA VAL A 579 -26.29 -18.32 -7.28
C VAL A 579 -25.99 -17.34 -8.41
N GLY A 580 -24.74 -17.24 -8.82
CA GLY A 580 -24.27 -16.45 -9.95
C GLY A 580 -22.76 -16.52 -10.08
N SER A 581 -22.22 -15.82 -11.07
CA SER A 581 -20.77 -15.66 -11.25
C SER A 581 -20.46 -14.23 -11.63
N PHE A 582 -19.29 -13.76 -11.20
CA PHE A 582 -18.64 -12.57 -11.72
C PHE A 582 -18.07 -12.86 -13.12
N GLU A 583 -17.89 -11.82 -13.93
CA GLU A 583 -17.31 -11.99 -15.27
C GLU A 583 -15.86 -12.49 -15.24
N ASP A 584 -15.15 -12.26 -14.13
CA ASP A 584 -13.81 -12.78 -13.89
C ASP A 584 -13.75 -14.29 -13.61
N GLY A 585 -14.91 -14.95 -13.61
CA GLY A 585 -15.06 -16.38 -13.34
C GLY A 585 -15.24 -16.70 -11.86
N GLY A 586 -15.11 -15.74 -10.95
CA GLY A 586 -15.36 -15.98 -9.52
C GLY A 586 -16.83 -16.22 -9.23
N ASP A 587 -17.12 -17.08 -8.26
CA ASP A 587 -18.50 -17.42 -7.94
C ASP A 587 -19.12 -16.48 -6.90
N ILE A 588 -20.40 -16.20 -7.14
CA ILE A 588 -21.26 -15.52 -6.18
C ILE A 588 -22.03 -16.61 -5.46
N VAL A 589 -21.75 -16.76 -4.17
CA VAL A 589 -22.34 -17.81 -3.34
C VAL A 589 -23.16 -17.25 -2.21
N GLN A 590 -24.08 -18.08 -1.72
CA GLN A 590 -24.78 -17.89 -0.46
C GLN A 590 -24.55 -19.11 0.44
N TYR A 591 -24.18 -18.85 1.69
CA TYR A 591 -24.11 -19.87 2.72
C TYR A 591 -25.44 -19.92 3.46
N THR A 592 -25.86 -21.10 3.92
CA THR A 592 -27.18 -21.21 4.54
C THR A 592 -27.20 -22.20 5.69
N SER A 593 -27.73 -21.73 6.82
CA SER A 593 -28.06 -22.57 7.98
C SER A 593 -29.25 -23.49 7.67
N PRO A 594 -29.29 -24.71 8.23
CA PRO A 594 -30.44 -25.59 8.07
C PRO A 594 -31.74 -24.96 8.58
N VAL A 595 -32.78 -25.01 7.77
CA VAL A 595 -34.15 -24.65 8.14
C VAL A 595 -34.88 -25.92 8.55
N GLU A 596 -35.01 -26.10 9.86
CA GLU A 596 -35.69 -27.25 10.46
C GLU A 596 -37.17 -27.32 10.06
N GLU A 597 -37.68 -28.53 9.84
CA GLU A 597 -39.06 -28.75 9.36
C GLU A 597 -40.12 -28.13 10.27
N ASN A 598 -39.88 -28.10 11.58
CA ASN A 598 -40.80 -27.52 12.55
C ASN A 598 -40.98 -25.98 12.43
N LYS A 599 -40.12 -25.30 11.67
CA LYS A 599 -40.23 -23.86 11.39
C LYS A 599 -41.00 -23.57 10.10
N ILE A 600 -41.39 -24.60 9.36
CA ILE A 600 -41.98 -24.49 8.03
C ILE A 600 -43.49 -24.62 8.18
N LYS A 601 -44.22 -23.60 7.72
CA LYS A 601 -45.68 -23.61 7.64
C LYS A 601 -46.11 -24.30 6.35
N ASP A 602 -47.19 -25.06 6.42
CA ASP A 602 -47.78 -25.64 5.22
C ASP A 602 -48.38 -24.54 4.34
N SER A 603 -47.96 -24.53 3.08
CA SER A 603 -48.62 -23.79 2.00
C SER A 603 -48.65 -24.70 0.77
N SER A 604 -49.64 -24.54 -0.10
CA SER A 604 -49.74 -25.30 -1.34
C SER A 604 -49.57 -24.33 -2.51
N CYS A 605 -48.46 -24.45 -3.23
CA CYS A 605 -48.24 -23.83 -4.54
C CYS A 605 -47.96 -24.96 -5.55
N ASP A 606 -48.33 -24.75 -6.82
CA ASP A 606 -47.91 -25.66 -7.88
C ASP A 606 -46.49 -25.28 -8.29
N VAL A 607 -45.56 -26.24 -8.23
CA VAL A 607 -44.14 -25.99 -8.55
C VAL A 607 -43.64 -27.04 -9.53
N GLU A 608 -43.02 -26.58 -10.61
CA GLU A 608 -42.41 -27.43 -11.63
C GLU A 608 -40.88 -27.26 -11.55
N VAL A 609 -40.18 -28.32 -11.12
CA VAL A 609 -38.72 -28.30 -10.94
C VAL A 609 -38.11 -29.39 -11.81
N ASP A 610 -37.16 -29.00 -12.66
CA ASP A 610 -36.35 -29.92 -13.44
C ASP A 610 -34.95 -30.01 -12.79
N ILE A 611 -34.67 -31.16 -12.21
CA ILE A 611 -33.36 -31.41 -11.59
C ILE A 611 -32.43 -32.02 -12.63
N ASP A 612 -31.29 -31.34 -12.87
CA ASP A 612 -30.23 -31.88 -13.72
C ASP A 612 -29.17 -32.60 -12.87
N LYS A 613 -28.33 -33.42 -13.51
CA LYS A 613 -27.36 -34.27 -12.80
C LYS A 613 -26.20 -33.48 -12.19
N SER A 614 -25.44 -34.15 -11.32
CA SER A 614 -24.23 -33.61 -10.72
C SER A 614 -23.20 -33.21 -11.77
N GLU A 615 -22.59 -32.04 -11.59
CA GLU A 615 -21.48 -31.53 -12.38
C GLU A 615 -20.31 -31.26 -11.44
N TYR A 616 -19.09 -31.63 -11.84
CA TYR A 616 -17.90 -31.32 -11.05
C TYR A 616 -17.39 -29.92 -11.43
N ASP A 617 -17.37 -29.01 -10.45
CA ASP A 617 -16.81 -27.67 -10.62
C ASP A 617 -15.28 -27.74 -10.53
N MET A 618 -14.64 -27.80 -11.71
CA MET A 618 -13.18 -27.87 -11.83
C MET A 618 -12.46 -26.65 -11.27
N GLN A 619 -13.10 -25.48 -11.21
CA GLN A 619 -12.46 -24.25 -10.75
C GLN A 619 -12.28 -24.26 -9.24
N ASN A 620 -13.28 -24.78 -8.53
CA ASN A 620 -13.32 -24.81 -7.07
C ASN A 620 -13.00 -26.18 -6.47
N ASP A 621 -12.70 -27.18 -7.31
CA ASP A 621 -12.44 -28.57 -6.91
C ASP A 621 -13.56 -29.11 -6.00
N VAL A 622 -14.81 -28.93 -6.43
CA VAL A 622 -15.99 -29.31 -5.64
C VAL A 622 -17.07 -29.95 -6.51
N ASP A 623 -17.65 -31.05 -6.01
CA ASP A 623 -18.84 -31.65 -6.60
C ASP A 623 -20.03 -30.69 -6.42
N ALA A 624 -20.74 -30.41 -7.50
CA ALA A 624 -21.88 -29.53 -7.53
C ALA A 624 -23.10 -30.25 -8.09
N TRP A 625 -24.28 -29.95 -7.56
CA TRP A 625 -25.53 -30.45 -8.11
C TRP A 625 -26.38 -29.30 -8.65
N TYR A 626 -26.67 -29.32 -9.95
CA TYR A 626 -27.40 -28.24 -10.61
C TYR A 626 -28.91 -28.46 -10.54
N ILE A 627 -29.63 -27.45 -10.04
CA ILE A 627 -31.09 -27.44 -10.00
C ILE A 627 -31.60 -26.26 -10.79
N LYS A 628 -32.64 -26.48 -11.60
CA LYS A 628 -33.38 -25.44 -12.31
C LYS A 628 -34.88 -25.69 -12.21
N GLY A 629 -35.70 -24.64 -12.30
CA GLY A 629 -37.14 -24.82 -12.28
C GLY A 629 -37.90 -23.52 -12.42
N LYS A 630 -39.23 -23.64 -12.30
CA LYS A 630 -40.15 -22.51 -12.30
C LYS A 630 -41.17 -22.64 -11.18
N ILE A 631 -41.42 -21.55 -10.48
CA ILE A 631 -42.42 -21.46 -9.41
C ILE A 631 -43.61 -20.66 -9.96
N ASP A 632 -44.80 -21.26 -9.99
CA ASP A 632 -46.03 -20.55 -10.29
C ASP A 632 -46.75 -20.22 -8.97
N SER A 633 -46.55 -19.00 -8.47
CA SER A 633 -47.14 -18.55 -7.21
C SER A 633 -47.55 -17.09 -7.25
N ASP A 634 -48.74 -16.81 -6.73
CA ASP A 634 -49.23 -15.45 -6.50
C ASP A 634 -48.50 -14.75 -5.33
N ILE A 635 -47.74 -15.51 -4.52
CA ILE A 635 -47.01 -15.00 -3.36
C ILE A 635 -45.60 -14.61 -3.79
N LYS A 636 -45.22 -13.35 -3.52
CA LYS A 636 -43.84 -12.91 -3.64
C LYS A 636 -43.04 -13.35 -2.43
N TYR A 637 -42.05 -14.20 -2.67
CA TYR A 637 -41.07 -14.61 -1.67
C TYR A 637 -39.87 -13.66 -1.71
N GLU A 638 -39.31 -13.36 -0.54
CA GLU A 638 -38.01 -12.69 -0.45
C GLU A 638 -36.88 -13.60 -0.93
N ALA A 639 -37.14 -14.91 -0.89
CA ALA A 639 -36.10 -15.90 -0.75
C ALA A 639 -36.66 -17.31 -0.99
N ILE A 640 -36.02 -18.08 -1.87
CA ILE A 640 -36.36 -19.49 -2.12
C ILE A 640 -35.18 -20.37 -1.70
N TYR A 641 -35.49 -21.53 -1.12
CA TYR A 641 -34.51 -22.54 -0.74
C TYR A 641 -34.97 -23.94 -1.12
N CYS A 642 -34.02 -24.85 -1.23
CA CYS A 642 -34.24 -26.28 -1.37
C CYS A 642 -33.77 -26.98 -0.10
N ASN A 643 -34.71 -27.58 0.63
CA ASN A 643 -34.40 -28.43 1.77
C ASN A 643 -34.19 -29.86 1.29
N ILE A 644 -33.02 -30.41 1.61
CA ILE A 644 -32.66 -31.80 1.35
C ILE A 644 -32.40 -32.48 2.68
N ILE A 645 -33.12 -33.57 2.93
CA ILE A 645 -32.98 -34.37 4.15
C ILE A 645 -32.21 -35.63 3.81
N PHE A 646 -31.05 -35.77 4.45
CA PHE A 646 -30.26 -36.99 4.44
C PHE A 646 -30.36 -37.68 5.80
N ASN A 647 -29.82 -38.89 5.91
CA ASN A 647 -29.80 -39.66 7.15
C ASN A 647 -29.08 -38.94 8.31
N ASP A 648 -28.16 -38.02 8.02
CA ASP A 648 -27.34 -37.30 9.00
C ASP A 648 -27.85 -35.88 9.34
N GLY A 649 -28.95 -35.46 8.71
CA GLY A 649 -29.74 -34.28 9.06
C GLY A 649 -30.32 -33.50 7.88
N THR A 650 -30.88 -32.34 8.19
CA THR A 650 -31.44 -31.39 7.21
C THR A 650 -30.34 -30.48 6.67
N TYR A 651 -30.35 -30.25 5.35
CA TYR A 651 -29.47 -29.32 4.64
C TYR A 651 -30.34 -28.41 3.79
N THR A 652 -30.11 -27.10 3.88
CA THR A 652 -30.92 -26.10 3.18
C THR A 652 -30.06 -25.37 2.19
N TYR A 653 -30.34 -25.46 0.90
CA TYR A 653 -29.58 -24.79 -0.16
C TYR A 653 -30.35 -23.61 -0.70
N ARG A 654 -29.63 -22.57 -1.12
CA ARG A 654 -30.20 -21.33 -1.60
C ARG A 654 -30.36 -21.37 -3.12
N LEU A 655 -31.48 -20.86 -3.61
CA LEU A 655 -31.77 -20.76 -5.04
C LEU A 655 -31.72 -19.30 -5.49
N ASN A 656 -31.11 -19.03 -6.65
CA ASN A 656 -31.30 -17.76 -7.35
C ASN A 656 -32.75 -17.72 -7.84
N TYR A 657 -33.49 -16.65 -7.54
CA TYR A 657 -34.90 -16.50 -7.87
C TYR A 657 -35.11 -15.21 -8.66
N ASP A 658 -35.37 -15.34 -9.97
CA ASP A 658 -35.63 -14.22 -10.87
C ASP A 658 -36.84 -14.49 -11.76
N SER A 659 -37.86 -13.64 -11.63
CA SER A 659 -39.03 -13.62 -12.52
C SER A 659 -39.64 -15.02 -12.69
N ASP A 660 -39.92 -15.67 -11.55
CA ASP A 660 -40.48 -17.02 -11.39
C ASP A 660 -39.53 -18.18 -11.71
N ASN A 661 -38.33 -17.93 -12.24
CA ASN A 661 -37.33 -18.97 -12.48
C ASN A 661 -36.46 -19.17 -11.24
N ILE A 662 -36.11 -20.42 -10.98
CA ILE A 662 -35.12 -20.79 -9.96
C ILE A 662 -33.93 -21.51 -10.59
N GLU A 663 -32.72 -21.18 -10.14
CA GLU A 663 -31.52 -21.93 -10.47
C GLU A 663 -30.45 -21.82 -9.38
N ALA A 664 -29.66 -22.88 -9.17
CA ALA A 664 -28.41 -22.82 -8.41
C ALA A 664 -27.57 -24.09 -8.60
N TYR A 665 -26.30 -23.98 -8.24
CA TYR A 665 -25.42 -25.12 -8.05
C TYR A 665 -25.20 -25.37 -6.56
N PHE A 666 -25.55 -26.57 -6.09
CA PHE A 666 -25.40 -26.99 -4.70
C PHE A 666 -24.04 -27.65 -4.50
N TYR A 667 -23.12 -26.94 -3.83
CA TYR A 667 -21.77 -27.45 -3.61
C TYR A 667 -21.72 -28.47 -2.46
N GLY A 668 -20.86 -29.48 -2.62
CA GLY A 668 -20.66 -30.55 -1.65
C GLY A 668 -21.73 -31.63 -1.67
N ILE A 669 -22.46 -31.75 -2.78
CA ILE A 669 -23.35 -32.88 -3.09
C ILE A 669 -22.74 -33.66 -4.26
N ASN A 670 -22.47 -34.94 -4.01
CA ASN A 670 -22.04 -35.88 -5.03
C ASN A 670 -23.04 -37.03 -5.18
N ASP A 671 -22.89 -37.83 -6.23
CA ASP A 671 -23.83 -38.93 -6.55
C ASP A 671 -24.05 -39.88 -5.36
N ASN A 672 -22.98 -40.23 -4.63
CA ASN A 672 -23.08 -41.08 -3.44
C ASN A 672 -23.92 -40.45 -2.33
N LYS A 673 -23.84 -39.12 -2.15
CA LYS A 673 -24.63 -38.41 -1.15
C LYS A 673 -26.10 -38.36 -1.55
N VAL A 674 -26.39 -38.18 -2.84
CA VAL A 674 -27.75 -38.20 -3.40
C VAL A 674 -28.45 -39.54 -3.11
N GLU A 675 -27.74 -40.68 -3.17
CA GLU A 675 -28.32 -41.99 -2.82
C GLU A 675 -28.83 -42.08 -1.36
N SER A 676 -28.29 -41.26 -0.46
CA SER A 676 -28.68 -41.23 0.97
C SER A 676 -29.83 -40.25 1.28
N MET A 677 -30.36 -39.59 0.26
CA MET A 677 -31.42 -38.60 0.38
C MET A 677 -32.77 -39.28 0.65
N THR A 678 -33.50 -38.75 1.62
CA THR A 678 -34.81 -39.26 2.03
C THR A 678 -35.95 -38.38 1.56
N LYS A 679 -35.71 -37.07 1.47
CA LYS A 679 -36.72 -36.07 1.09
C LYS A 679 -36.04 -34.85 0.48
N CYS A 680 -36.65 -34.26 -0.53
CA CYS A 680 -36.24 -33.00 -1.15
C CYS A 680 -37.47 -32.15 -1.40
N PHE A 681 -37.48 -30.89 -0.96
CA PHE A 681 -38.63 -30.01 -1.12
C PHE A 681 -38.22 -28.54 -1.09
N LEU A 682 -39.03 -27.70 -1.75
CA LEU A 682 -38.80 -26.26 -1.83
C LEU A 682 -39.48 -25.54 -0.68
N ILE A 683 -38.81 -24.49 -0.20
CA ILE A 683 -39.33 -23.60 0.83
C ILE A 683 -39.16 -22.14 0.42
N GLY A 684 -40.18 -21.33 0.69
CA GLY A 684 -40.18 -19.89 0.44
C GLY A 684 -40.18 -19.11 1.74
N LEU A 685 -39.31 -18.11 1.86
CA LEU A 685 -39.33 -17.12 2.93
C LEU A 685 -40.18 -15.93 2.49
N THR A 686 -41.24 -15.69 3.25
CA THR A 686 -42.18 -14.59 3.04
C THR A 686 -41.64 -13.28 3.64
N SER A 687 -42.20 -12.15 3.22
CA SER A 687 -41.86 -10.82 3.77
C SER A 687 -42.19 -10.65 5.26
N GLU A 688 -42.95 -11.58 5.85
CA GLU A 688 -43.24 -11.64 7.28
C GLU A 688 -42.19 -12.46 8.06
N GLY A 689 -41.12 -12.94 7.39
CA GLY A 689 -40.08 -13.76 8.00
C GLY A 689 -40.50 -15.21 8.29
N SER A 690 -41.60 -15.68 7.70
CA SER A 690 -42.08 -17.06 7.85
C SER A 690 -41.65 -17.93 6.67
N TYR A 691 -41.20 -19.16 6.95
CA TYR A 691 -40.93 -20.18 5.93
C TYR A 691 -42.21 -20.95 5.58
N CYS A 692 -42.45 -21.14 4.29
CA CYS A 692 -43.59 -21.87 3.75
C CYS A 692 -43.10 -23.01 2.86
N ASN A 693 -43.70 -24.20 3.00
CA ASN A 693 -43.44 -25.30 2.06
C ASN A 693 -44.06 -24.95 0.71
N LEU A 694 -43.31 -25.09 -0.38
CA LEU A 694 -43.77 -24.78 -1.74
C LEU A 694 -44.10 -26.04 -2.54
N GLY A 695 -43.53 -27.18 -2.19
CA GLY A 695 -43.74 -28.43 -2.92
C GLY A 695 -42.61 -29.42 -2.72
N THR A 696 -42.92 -30.71 -2.80
CA THR A 696 -41.91 -31.78 -2.77
C THR A 696 -41.37 -32.00 -4.17
N ILE A 697 -40.04 -32.11 -4.30
CA ILE A 697 -39.42 -32.43 -5.58
C ILE A 697 -39.28 -33.95 -5.67
N ASN A 698 -39.94 -34.55 -6.65
CA ASN A 698 -39.78 -35.97 -6.95
C ASN A 698 -38.48 -36.15 -7.75
N LEU A 699 -37.55 -36.91 -7.18
CA LEU A 699 -36.23 -37.19 -7.74
C LEU A 699 -36.18 -38.52 -8.47
#